data_AF-R9IZR8-F1
#
_entry.id   AF-R9IZR8-F1
#
_cell.length_a   1.000
_cell.length_b   1.000
_cell.length_c   1.000
_cell.angle_alpha   90.00
_cell.angle_beta   90.00
_cell.angle_gamma   90.00
#
_symmetry.space_group_name_H-M   'P 1'
#
loop_
_entity.id
_entity.type
_entity.pdbx_description
1 polymer ?
#
loop_
_entity_poly.entity_id
_entity_poly.type
_entity_poly.pdbx_seq_one_letter_code
_entity_poly.pdbx_strand_id
1 'polypeptide(L)'
;MVTPKGYEKEWQYDALDRVTAEKEQDKAGGICRSIQYEYDAAGSLRVRRDQSMGHPTERKFRYDGRNRLTHLTDESGNTTRLFYDRNGRITKVVRPEQYDPGQDDGKGICYEYDSRDQVVRITGPDGTILQEQTYDSAGNVRTRLEGQSVYTAYAYDLAGDLLAVYKGRENARKNRSAQRMAYDAWGNITAVEDGNGNQTGFRLDDWGRIMEIHTPEGGTERYTYDHAGNITSTTDANGGTITYAYNSMGRVCQTTDQEGFSEYFYYDEEGRLETRIDRNGNKTTTHYNMDGNLSYQRAEDKKGRNPVVSRYRYYPDGKLRQAEGGGITYDYAYTPNGLLKSKSASGKPLLEYAYDRSRNLSCLTDSAGNSLHYTYDAMDRLKQVSEGPGDILASYSYNPSGGLCRLQYGSGIQTEYGYNDSGTLSSLVTVTKQGQVLLNFDYAYDGNGNCIQKSGAPYQNEYAYDRMNRLLEAVQDGKTEKYTYDLAGNRLRKESGQKTEIYEYNAKNQLTGIRSGENTIQYRYDPQGNLLEELGRTWKKRYAYDAANRQKDIELTRMSDGRAEYFHQSNCYDAEGLRYETKEDGNVIRFLFDRGELAEEIREDAQIRYARGYDPLSLTWNGAEKSYFVSDEMGSTLFLLDKDHEIQKTYRYDAFGNILNESGNTFNRLTYTGQMYDGAMGQYYLRARFYNPSIGRFMQEDIYRGDGLNLYAYCANNPVMYFDPSGFVSLCPMKYQPGTSPDELRKIDADIILVSCKLSIKK
;
A
#
# COMPACT_ATOMS: atom_id res chain seq x y z
N MET A 1 12.03 13.37 34.42
CA MET A 1 12.98 12.61 33.57
C MET A 1 13.50 13.54 32.50
N VAL A 2 14.80 13.51 32.20
CA VAL A 2 15.40 14.24 31.07
C VAL A 2 16.13 13.23 30.21
N THR A 3 15.84 13.21 28.91
CA THR A 3 16.51 12.31 27.95
C THR A 3 17.92 12.82 27.61
N PRO A 4 18.81 11.99 27.05
CA PRO A 4 20.09 12.44 26.50
C PRO A 4 19.97 13.60 25.52
N LYS A 5 18.88 13.66 24.74
CA LYS A 5 18.56 14.77 23.82
C LYS A 5 18.01 16.03 24.52
N GLY A 6 17.80 16.00 25.84
CA GLY A 6 17.29 17.12 26.62
C GLY A 6 15.78 17.28 26.61
N TYR A 7 15.02 16.29 26.15
CA TYR A 7 13.56 16.28 26.28
C TYR A 7 13.17 16.07 27.74
N GLU A 8 12.26 16.89 28.24
CA GLU A 8 11.81 16.87 29.63
C GLU A 8 10.45 16.14 29.71
N LYS A 9 10.34 15.18 30.63
CA LYS A 9 9.06 14.53 30.97
C LYS A 9 8.82 14.59 32.47
N GLU A 10 7.65 15.05 32.86
CA GLU A 10 7.21 15.20 34.24
C GLU A 10 5.87 14.49 34.42
N TRP A 11 5.74 13.76 35.53
CA TRP A 11 4.48 13.13 35.94
C TRP A 11 4.14 13.59 37.35
N GLN A 12 2.87 13.88 37.58
CA GLN A 12 2.30 14.12 38.89
C GLN A 12 1.42 12.94 39.26
N TYR A 13 1.47 12.57 40.54
CA TYR A 13 0.74 11.42 41.06
C TYR A 13 -0.18 11.86 42.19
N ASP A 14 -1.31 11.17 42.34
CA ASP A 14 -2.11 11.28 43.56
C ASP A 14 -1.59 10.38 44.69
N ALA A 15 -2.28 10.39 45.84
CA ALA A 15 -1.93 9.59 47.01
C ALA A 15 -2.06 8.06 46.82
N LEU A 16 -2.58 7.61 45.67
CA LEU A 16 -2.68 6.19 45.29
C LEU A 16 -1.69 5.83 44.17
N ASP A 17 -0.67 6.68 43.95
CA ASP A 17 0.36 6.54 42.91
C ASP A 17 -0.20 6.48 41.49
N ARG A 18 -1.39 7.05 41.25
CA ARG A 18 -1.98 7.18 39.92
C ARG A 18 -1.54 8.49 39.28
N VAL A 19 -1.19 8.47 37.99
CA VAL A 19 -0.76 9.66 37.24
C VAL A 19 -1.94 10.62 37.07
N THR A 20 -1.89 11.81 37.68
CA THR A 20 -2.93 12.85 37.57
C THR A 20 -2.60 13.92 36.53
N ALA A 21 -1.32 14.11 36.22
CA ALA A 21 -0.90 14.98 35.14
C ALA A 21 0.42 14.48 34.54
N GLU A 22 0.58 14.78 33.25
CA GLU A 22 1.78 14.52 32.48
C GLU A 22 2.15 15.79 31.71
N LYS A 23 3.43 16.14 31.73
CA LYS A 23 3.97 17.23 30.93
C LYS A 23 5.20 16.75 30.18
N GLU A 24 5.22 16.97 28.88
CA GLU A 24 6.34 16.65 28.01
C GLU A 24 6.81 17.90 27.27
N GLN A 25 8.12 18.09 27.13
CA GLN A 25 8.67 19.26 26.46
C GLN A 25 9.88 18.94 25.58
N ASP A 26 9.80 19.38 24.32
CA ASP A 26 10.89 19.50 23.37
C ASP A 26 10.99 20.97 22.93
N LYS A 27 11.86 21.73 23.59
CA LYS A 27 12.03 23.16 23.34
C LYS A 27 12.52 23.44 21.92
N ALA A 28 13.32 22.55 21.33
CA ALA A 28 13.86 22.72 19.99
C ALA A 28 12.82 22.37 18.91
N GLY A 29 12.06 21.30 19.11
CA GLY A 29 10.98 20.87 18.22
C GLY A 29 9.69 21.70 18.36
N GLY A 30 9.57 22.52 19.40
CA GLY A 30 8.38 23.32 19.69
C GLY A 30 7.22 22.53 20.30
N ILE A 31 7.46 21.30 20.76
CA ILE A 31 6.45 20.44 21.39
C ILE A 31 6.40 20.73 22.89
N CYS A 32 5.20 20.89 23.41
CA CYS A 32 4.94 21.13 24.83
C CYS A 32 3.56 20.55 25.15
N ARG A 33 3.54 19.28 25.56
CA ARG A 33 2.30 18.58 25.90
C ARG A 33 1.98 18.73 27.37
N SER A 34 0.71 18.92 27.66
CA SER A 34 0.20 18.98 29.03
C SER A 34 -1.11 18.21 29.08
N ILE A 35 -1.12 17.06 29.73
CA ILE A 35 -2.27 16.17 29.84
C ILE A 35 -2.66 16.04 31.31
N GLN A 36 -3.95 16.11 31.61
CA GLN A 36 -4.50 15.85 32.93
C GLN A 36 -5.43 14.64 32.90
N TYR A 37 -5.42 13.88 33.99
CA TYR A 37 -6.20 12.66 34.17
C TYR A 37 -7.08 12.78 35.42
N GLU A 38 -8.36 12.45 35.27
CA GLU A 38 -9.31 12.40 36.38
C GLU A 38 -9.84 10.97 36.53
N TYR A 39 -9.82 10.45 37.75
CA TYR A 39 -10.25 9.09 38.09
C TYR A 39 -11.54 9.08 38.92
N ASP A 40 -12.30 8.00 38.85
CA ASP A 40 -13.36 7.73 39.82
C ASP A 40 -12.82 7.17 41.16
N ALA A 41 -13.74 6.95 42.10
CA ALA A 41 -13.44 6.37 43.41
C ALA A 41 -12.97 4.90 43.33
N ALA A 42 -13.25 4.19 42.24
CA ALA A 42 -12.84 2.81 42.01
C ALA A 42 -11.47 2.70 41.34
N GLY A 43 -10.87 3.81 40.92
CA GLY A 43 -9.56 3.82 40.27
C GLY A 43 -9.59 3.92 38.74
N SER A 44 -10.76 4.03 38.14
CA SER A 44 -10.90 4.06 36.69
C SER A 44 -10.85 5.46 36.11
N LEU A 45 -10.11 5.59 35.00
CA LEU A 45 -9.92 6.86 34.30
C LEU A 45 -11.25 7.35 33.74
N ARG A 46 -11.75 8.51 34.18
CA ARG A 46 -12.99 9.14 33.71
C ARG A 46 -12.78 10.19 32.64
N VAL A 47 -11.73 11.00 32.77
CA VAL A 47 -11.43 12.10 31.84
C VAL A 47 -9.94 12.12 31.56
N ARG A 48 -9.59 12.20 30.27
CA ARG A 48 -8.26 12.61 29.81
C ARG A 48 -8.41 13.96 29.14
N ARG A 49 -7.81 15.00 29.72
CA ARG A 49 -7.85 16.38 29.21
C ARG A 49 -6.49 16.76 28.62
N ASP A 50 -6.47 17.12 27.35
CA ASP A 50 -5.28 17.63 26.67
C ASP A 50 -5.33 19.17 26.66
N GLN A 51 -4.35 19.80 27.32
CA GLN A 51 -4.18 21.24 27.48
C GLN A 51 -2.95 21.75 26.71
N SER A 52 -2.42 20.96 25.79
CA SER A 52 -1.21 21.32 25.02
C SER A 52 -1.46 22.52 24.11
N MET A 53 -2.72 22.70 23.68
CA MET A 53 -3.16 23.79 22.81
C MET A 53 -3.93 24.86 23.58
N GLY A 54 -4.10 26.06 22.98
CA GLY A 54 -4.84 27.18 23.60
C GLY A 54 -6.32 26.90 23.92
N HIS A 55 -6.88 25.81 23.39
CA HIS A 55 -8.20 25.31 23.74
C HIS A 55 -8.09 23.84 24.19
N PRO A 56 -8.44 23.51 25.44
CA PRO A 56 -8.32 22.15 25.93
C PRO A 56 -9.35 21.24 25.28
N THR A 57 -8.97 19.98 25.05
CA THR A 57 -9.86 18.93 24.54
C THR A 57 -9.98 17.80 25.56
N GLU A 58 -11.10 17.09 25.59
CA GLU A 58 -11.37 16.06 26.59
C GLU A 58 -11.89 14.78 25.96
N ARG A 59 -11.31 13.66 26.36
CA ARG A 59 -11.87 12.32 26.14
C ARG A 59 -12.46 11.80 27.43
N LYS A 60 -13.66 11.22 27.37
CA LYS A 60 -14.42 10.76 28.53
C LYS A 60 -14.69 9.27 28.48
N PHE A 61 -14.69 8.64 29.65
CA PHE A 61 -14.85 7.21 29.84
C PHE A 61 -15.89 6.94 30.92
N ARG A 62 -16.76 5.95 30.70
CA ARG A 62 -17.73 5.48 31.71
C ARG A 62 -17.61 3.98 31.89
N TYR A 63 -17.84 3.50 33.11
CA TYR A 63 -17.71 2.10 33.48
C TYR A 63 -18.99 1.58 34.12
N ASP A 64 -19.19 0.27 34.09
CA ASP A 64 -20.25 -0.38 34.88
C ASP A 64 -19.79 -0.69 36.32
N GLY A 65 -20.68 -1.26 37.14
CA GLY A 65 -20.36 -1.64 38.52
C GLY A 65 -19.32 -2.76 38.68
N ARG A 66 -18.86 -3.39 37.59
CA ARG A 66 -17.75 -4.34 37.56
C ARG A 66 -16.48 -3.73 36.98
N ASN A 67 -16.43 -2.41 36.86
CA ASN A 67 -15.31 -1.65 36.36
C ASN A 67 -14.94 -1.93 34.88
N ARG A 68 -15.92 -2.36 34.06
CA ARG A 68 -15.73 -2.57 32.61
C ARG A 68 -16.10 -1.31 31.84
N LEU A 69 -15.30 -0.92 30.86
CA LEU A 69 -15.56 0.26 30.02
C LEU A 69 -16.87 0.09 29.24
N THR A 70 -17.84 0.97 29.44
CA THR A 70 -19.15 0.94 28.77
C THR A 70 -19.30 2.03 27.72
N HIS A 71 -18.65 3.18 27.91
CA HIS A 71 -18.71 4.31 26.98
C HIS A 71 -17.34 4.93 26.80
N LEU A 72 -17.00 5.21 25.56
CA LEU A 72 -15.84 6.01 25.16
C LEU A 72 -16.33 7.20 24.35
N THR A 73 -16.22 8.41 24.88
CA THR A 73 -16.60 9.66 24.20
C THR A 73 -15.34 10.40 23.78
N ASP A 74 -15.18 10.64 22.49
CA ASP A 74 -14.02 11.33 21.91
C ASP A 74 -14.04 12.85 22.18
N GLU A 75 -12.99 13.53 21.74
CA GLU A 75 -12.78 14.97 21.91
C GLU A 75 -13.82 15.85 21.20
N SER A 76 -14.62 15.25 20.31
CA SER A 76 -15.73 15.89 19.59
C SER A 76 -17.10 15.51 20.15
N GLY A 77 -17.16 14.72 21.24
CA GLY A 77 -18.40 14.30 21.88
C GLY A 77 -19.05 13.05 21.25
N ASN A 78 -18.38 12.38 20.32
CA ASN A 78 -18.87 11.18 19.64
C ASN A 78 -18.61 9.95 20.51
N THR A 79 -19.62 9.09 20.73
CA THR A 79 -19.56 8.02 21.74
C THR A 79 -19.61 6.62 21.13
N THR A 80 -18.64 5.78 21.48
CA THR A 80 -18.70 4.32 21.28
C THR A 80 -19.26 3.65 22.53
N ARG A 81 -20.22 2.74 22.37
CA ARG A 81 -20.91 2.04 23.47
C ARG A 81 -20.66 0.53 23.43
N LEU A 82 -20.23 -0.05 24.55
CA LEU A 82 -19.87 -1.46 24.72
C LEU A 82 -20.83 -2.19 25.66
N PHE A 83 -21.53 -3.21 25.16
CA PHE A 83 -22.42 -4.06 25.96
C PHE A 83 -21.73 -5.36 26.32
N TYR A 84 -22.06 -5.89 27.50
CA TYR A 84 -21.48 -7.12 27.99
C TYR A 84 -22.55 -8.07 28.52
N ASP A 85 -22.26 -9.36 28.45
CA ASP A 85 -23.05 -10.37 29.15
C ASP A 85 -22.69 -10.48 30.64
N ARG A 86 -23.31 -11.47 31.30
CA ARG A 86 -23.09 -11.80 32.72
C ARG A 86 -21.69 -12.35 33.00
N ASN A 87 -20.98 -12.89 32.01
CA ASN A 87 -19.67 -13.50 32.16
C ASN A 87 -18.51 -12.51 31.94
N GLY A 88 -18.77 -11.30 31.41
CA GLY A 88 -17.68 -10.37 31.10
C GLY A 88 -17.48 -10.09 29.61
N ARG A 89 -18.16 -10.83 28.73
CA ARG A 89 -17.85 -10.88 27.30
C ARG A 89 -18.64 -9.80 26.57
N ILE A 90 -18.04 -9.17 25.55
CA ILE A 90 -18.68 -8.12 24.76
C ILE A 90 -19.78 -8.73 23.91
N THR A 91 -21.03 -8.31 24.09
CA THR A 91 -22.15 -8.80 23.27
C THR A 91 -22.51 -7.87 22.13
N LYS A 92 -22.18 -6.58 22.24
CA LYS A 92 -22.50 -5.57 21.23
C LYS A 92 -21.56 -4.36 21.30
N VAL A 93 -21.13 -3.85 20.15
CA VAL A 93 -20.35 -2.62 19.99
C VAL A 93 -21.12 -1.67 19.08
N VAL A 94 -21.52 -0.51 19.60
CA VAL A 94 -22.22 0.54 18.84
C VAL A 94 -21.23 1.66 18.54
N ARG A 95 -21.03 1.95 17.25
CA ARG A 95 -20.12 3.02 16.79
C ARG A 95 -20.76 4.40 16.95
N PRO A 96 -19.97 5.49 16.93
CA PRO A 96 -20.51 6.80 17.21
C PRO A 96 -21.59 7.32 16.26
N GLU A 97 -21.51 6.96 14.96
CA GLU A 97 -22.56 7.32 13.99
C GLU A 97 -23.90 6.60 14.29
N GLN A 98 -23.85 5.47 14.99
CA GLN A 98 -25.02 4.63 15.28
C GLN A 98 -25.59 4.83 16.68
N TYR A 99 -24.84 5.48 17.56
CA TYR A 99 -25.20 5.66 18.95
C TYR A 99 -26.29 6.73 19.11
N ASP A 100 -27.42 6.35 19.70
CA ASP A 100 -28.52 7.21 20.12
C ASP A 100 -28.40 7.49 21.64
N PRO A 101 -27.99 8.71 22.04
CA PRO A 101 -27.88 9.08 23.45
C PRO A 101 -29.20 9.01 24.22
N GLY A 102 -30.35 9.12 23.54
CA GLY A 102 -31.68 9.05 24.18
C GLY A 102 -32.05 7.65 24.62
N GLN A 103 -31.51 6.63 23.96
CA GLN A 103 -31.73 5.21 24.28
C GLN A 103 -30.55 4.58 25.03
N ASP A 104 -29.40 5.27 25.07
CA ASP A 104 -28.11 4.69 25.50
C ASP A 104 -27.80 3.37 24.75
N ASP A 105 -28.17 3.33 23.47
CA ASP A 105 -28.02 2.18 22.58
C ASP A 105 -27.99 2.66 21.12
N GLY A 106 -27.88 1.73 20.19
CA GLY A 106 -27.90 1.99 18.75
C GLY A 106 -27.81 0.68 17.98
N LYS A 107 -27.74 0.75 16.66
CA LYS A 107 -27.34 -0.43 15.88
C LYS A 107 -25.85 -0.70 16.13
N GLY A 108 -25.44 -1.96 16.21
CA GLY A 108 -24.06 -2.30 16.54
C GLY A 108 -23.66 -3.71 16.12
N ILE A 109 -22.37 -3.99 16.16
CA ILE A 109 -21.82 -5.31 15.88
C ILE A 109 -22.07 -6.20 17.09
N CYS A 110 -22.78 -7.31 16.90
CA CYS A 110 -23.14 -8.26 17.94
C CYS A 110 -22.27 -9.52 17.89
N TYR A 111 -21.95 -10.06 19.07
CA TYR A 111 -21.11 -11.25 19.22
C TYR A 111 -21.86 -12.34 20.00
N GLU A 112 -21.70 -13.57 19.53
CA GLU A 112 -22.23 -14.76 20.20
C GLU A 112 -21.12 -15.74 20.50
N TYR A 113 -21.27 -16.42 21.63
CA TYR A 113 -20.24 -17.27 22.21
C TYR A 113 -20.78 -18.66 22.48
N ASP A 114 -19.92 -19.66 22.40
CA ASP A 114 -20.21 -20.98 22.90
C ASP A 114 -20.04 -21.08 24.43
N SER A 115 -20.18 -22.31 24.95
CA SER A 115 -20.00 -22.62 26.37
C SER A 115 -18.55 -22.54 26.88
N ARG A 116 -17.56 -22.36 25.99
CA ARG A 116 -16.13 -22.21 26.30
C ARG A 116 -15.64 -20.78 26.07
N ASP A 117 -16.56 -19.81 26.00
CA ASP A 117 -16.27 -18.39 25.79
C ASP A 117 -15.62 -18.06 24.43
N GLN A 118 -15.79 -18.94 23.43
CA GLN A 118 -15.26 -18.76 22.08
C GLN A 118 -16.31 -18.14 21.16
N VAL A 119 -15.93 -17.19 20.31
CA VAL A 119 -16.85 -16.49 19.38
C VAL A 119 -17.31 -17.45 18.29
N VAL A 120 -18.61 -17.72 18.19
CA VAL A 120 -19.19 -18.59 17.15
C VAL A 120 -19.89 -17.82 16.04
N ARG A 121 -20.36 -16.60 16.31
CA ARG A 121 -21.05 -15.76 15.33
C ARG A 121 -20.83 -14.27 15.59
N ILE A 122 -20.62 -13.52 14.51
CA ILE A 122 -20.54 -12.05 14.49
C ILE A 122 -21.63 -11.54 13.54
N THR A 123 -22.47 -10.65 14.04
CA THR A 123 -23.58 -10.04 13.27
C THR A 123 -23.38 -8.53 13.19
N GLY A 124 -23.51 -7.97 12.00
CA GLY A 124 -23.38 -6.54 11.75
C GLY A 124 -24.54 -5.69 12.28
N PRO A 125 -24.38 -4.36 12.30
CA PRO A 125 -25.42 -3.42 12.72
C PRO A 125 -26.67 -3.43 11.83
N ASP A 126 -26.55 -3.90 10.58
CA ASP A 126 -27.63 -4.09 9.62
C ASP A 126 -28.32 -5.47 9.74
N GLY A 127 -27.83 -6.35 10.62
CA GLY A 127 -28.33 -7.73 10.79
C GLY A 127 -27.62 -8.77 9.91
N THR A 128 -26.67 -8.35 9.07
CA THR A 128 -25.90 -9.26 8.21
C THR A 128 -24.99 -10.15 9.06
N ILE A 129 -24.99 -11.46 8.83
CA ILE A 129 -24.04 -12.37 9.48
C ILE A 129 -22.68 -12.22 8.79
N LEU A 130 -21.71 -11.66 9.50
CA LEU A 130 -20.37 -11.37 8.98
C LEU A 130 -19.47 -12.59 9.04
N GLN A 131 -19.61 -13.36 10.11
CA GLN A 131 -18.75 -14.48 10.36
C GLN A 131 -19.46 -15.51 11.23
N GLU A 132 -19.32 -16.77 10.84
CA GLU A 132 -19.62 -17.93 11.67
C GLU A 132 -18.38 -18.83 11.72
N GLN A 133 -18.11 -19.43 12.87
CA GLN A 133 -16.98 -20.35 12.99
C GLN A 133 -17.24 -21.49 13.96
N THR A 134 -16.54 -22.60 13.73
CA THR A 134 -16.56 -23.77 14.59
C THR A 134 -15.16 -24.06 15.12
N TYR A 135 -15.10 -24.80 16.22
CA TYR A 135 -13.86 -25.15 16.89
C TYR A 135 -13.70 -26.65 17.00
N ASP A 136 -12.45 -27.12 17.02
CA ASP A 136 -12.13 -28.50 17.40
C ASP A 136 -12.20 -28.68 18.93
N SER A 137 -11.84 -29.87 19.42
CA SER A 137 -11.83 -30.16 20.86
C SER A 137 -10.74 -29.45 21.65
N ALA A 138 -9.66 -29.01 20.98
CA ALA A 138 -8.57 -28.25 21.57
C ALA A 138 -8.85 -26.73 21.58
N GLY A 139 -9.90 -26.30 20.88
CA GLY A 139 -10.31 -24.90 20.79
C GLY A 139 -9.72 -24.17 19.58
N ASN A 140 -9.11 -24.87 18.62
CA ASN A 140 -8.63 -24.28 17.37
C ASN A 140 -9.80 -24.10 16.38
N VAL A 141 -9.75 -23.05 15.57
CA VAL A 141 -10.81 -22.76 14.57
C VAL A 141 -10.79 -23.83 13.49
N ARG A 142 -11.83 -24.66 13.40
CA ARG A 142 -11.93 -25.73 12.41
C ARG A 142 -12.48 -25.25 11.07
N THR A 143 -13.51 -24.42 11.12
CA THR A 143 -14.14 -23.84 9.92
C THR A 143 -14.53 -22.40 10.18
N ARG A 144 -14.42 -21.57 9.15
CA ARG A 144 -14.91 -20.20 9.12
C ARG A 144 -15.78 -20.00 7.89
N LEU A 145 -16.91 -19.32 8.06
CA LEU A 145 -17.82 -18.90 7.02
C LEU A 145 -18.03 -17.39 7.13
N GLU A 146 -17.46 -16.62 6.22
CA GLU A 146 -17.54 -15.16 6.17
C GLU A 146 -18.65 -14.74 5.20
N GLY A 147 -19.52 -13.85 5.65
CA GLY A 147 -20.67 -13.37 4.86
C GLY A 147 -21.57 -14.47 4.33
N GLN A 148 -21.66 -15.61 5.02
CA GLN A 148 -22.42 -16.78 4.58
C GLN A 148 -21.98 -17.40 3.24
N SER A 149 -20.92 -16.91 2.59
CA SER A 149 -20.48 -17.32 1.25
C SER A 149 -19.03 -17.81 1.21
N VAL A 150 -18.10 -17.09 1.85
CA VAL A 150 -16.66 -17.40 1.81
C VAL A 150 -16.33 -18.43 2.88
N TYR A 151 -15.86 -19.60 2.46
CA TYR A 151 -15.62 -20.74 3.34
C TYR A 151 -14.13 -21.06 3.44
N THR A 152 -13.63 -21.13 4.67
CA THR A 152 -12.28 -21.61 4.96
C THR A 152 -12.34 -22.74 5.99
N ALA A 153 -11.58 -23.80 5.77
CA ALA A 153 -11.38 -24.87 6.74
C ALA A 153 -9.90 -25.03 7.09
N TYR A 154 -9.64 -25.48 8.30
CA TYR A 154 -8.30 -25.65 8.85
C TYR A 154 -8.14 -27.08 9.38
N ALA A 155 -6.95 -27.64 9.21
CA ALA A 155 -6.55 -28.89 9.82
C ALA A 155 -5.34 -28.66 10.70
N TYR A 156 -5.37 -29.19 11.92
CA TYR A 156 -4.29 -29.10 12.89
C TYR A 156 -3.79 -30.49 13.25
N ASP A 157 -2.57 -30.55 13.76
CA ASP A 157 -2.07 -31.75 14.43
C ASP A 157 -2.56 -31.82 15.90
N LEU A 158 -2.01 -32.75 16.68
CA LEU A 158 -2.36 -32.91 18.10
C LEU A 158 -1.74 -31.86 19.02
N ALA A 159 -0.67 -31.17 18.59
CA ALA A 159 -0.04 -30.07 19.31
C ALA A 159 -0.77 -28.73 19.08
N GLY A 160 -1.63 -28.67 18.04
CA GLY A 160 -2.34 -27.46 17.63
C GLY A 160 -1.64 -26.71 16.49
N ASP A 161 -0.62 -27.30 15.88
CA ASP A 161 0.10 -26.73 14.75
C ASP A 161 -0.73 -26.89 13.46
N LEU A 162 -0.80 -25.83 12.66
CA LEU A 162 -1.67 -25.75 11.48
C LEU A 162 -1.07 -26.55 10.31
N LEU A 163 -1.65 -27.70 9.99
CA LEU A 163 -1.17 -28.59 8.92
C LEU A 163 -1.64 -28.18 7.52
N ALA A 164 -2.87 -27.69 7.40
CA ALA A 164 -3.43 -27.33 6.09
C ALA A 164 -4.55 -26.31 6.17
N VAL A 165 -4.63 -25.47 5.15
CA VAL A 165 -5.71 -24.51 4.91
C VAL A 165 -6.45 -24.89 3.63
N TYR A 166 -7.78 -24.87 3.67
CA TYR A 166 -8.65 -25.14 2.52
C TYR A 166 -9.55 -23.93 2.28
N LYS A 167 -9.44 -23.29 1.12
CA LYS A 167 -10.35 -22.22 0.67
C LYS A 167 -11.42 -22.82 -0.26
N GLY A 168 -12.70 -22.58 0.04
CA GLY A 168 -13.85 -23.14 -0.68
C GLY A 168 -14.32 -24.51 -0.14
N ARG A 169 -15.64 -24.74 -0.16
CA ARG A 169 -16.27 -25.95 0.41
C ARG A 169 -15.90 -27.20 -0.40
N GLU A 170 -15.85 -27.07 -1.71
CA GLU A 170 -15.53 -28.17 -2.61
C GLU A 170 -14.07 -28.62 -2.43
N ASN A 171 -13.15 -27.66 -2.32
CA ASN A 171 -11.73 -27.93 -2.08
C ASN A 171 -11.52 -28.64 -0.74
N ALA A 172 -12.16 -28.19 0.33
CA ALA A 172 -12.13 -28.87 1.62
C ALA A 172 -12.66 -30.31 1.54
N ARG A 173 -13.78 -30.55 0.84
CA ARG A 173 -14.35 -31.90 0.66
C ARG A 173 -13.45 -32.83 -0.17
N LYS A 174 -12.76 -32.28 -1.17
CA LYS A 174 -11.83 -33.02 -2.04
C LYS A 174 -10.41 -33.10 -1.47
N ASN A 175 -10.17 -32.58 -0.27
CA ASN A 175 -8.85 -32.50 0.37
C ASN A 175 -7.80 -31.76 -0.49
N ARG A 176 -8.25 -30.75 -1.25
CA ARG A 176 -7.41 -29.84 -2.04
C ARG A 176 -7.08 -28.63 -1.19
N SER A 177 -5.96 -28.71 -0.48
CA SER A 177 -5.46 -27.62 0.36
C SER A 177 -4.97 -26.46 -0.52
N ALA A 178 -5.30 -25.23 -0.13
CA ALA A 178 -4.65 -24.04 -0.66
C ALA A 178 -3.21 -23.91 -0.14
N GLN A 179 -2.91 -24.51 1.01
CA GLN A 179 -1.58 -24.55 1.59
C GLN A 179 -1.42 -25.70 2.57
N ARG A 180 -0.19 -26.24 2.68
CA ARG A 180 0.23 -27.17 3.73
C ARG A 180 1.52 -26.72 4.40
N MET A 181 1.67 -27.05 5.68
CA MET A 181 2.88 -26.75 6.45
C MET A 181 3.48 -28.03 7.02
N ALA A 182 4.80 -28.06 7.10
CA ALA A 182 5.57 -29.08 7.81
C ALA A 182 6.34 -28.44 8.96
N TYR A 183 6.48 -29.19 10.05
CA TYR A 183 7.08 -28.74 11.29
C TYR A 183 8.19 -29.68 11.76
N ASP A 184 9.17 -29.13 12.48
CA ASP A 184 10.10 -29.93 13.28
C ASP A 184 9.50 -30.32 14.64
N ALA A 185 10.26 -31.06 15.45
CA ALA A 185 9.80 -31.52 16.77
C ALA A 185 9.64 -30.39 17.81
N TRP A 186 10.11 -29.18 17.51
CA TRP A 186 9.96 -27.99 18.35
C TRP A 186 8.83 -27.07 17.87
N GLY A 187 8.10 -27.44 16.82
CA GLY A 187 7.00 -26.66 16.25
C GLY A 187 7.46 -25.55 15.29
N ASN A 188 8.72 -25.57 14.83
CA ASN A 188 9.18 -24.61 13.83
C ASN A 188 8.80 -25.08 12.42
N ILE A 189 8.38 -24.15 11.55
CA ILE A 189 8.01 -24.46 10.16
C ILE A 189 9.28 -24.82 9.36
N THR A 190 9.30 -26.01 8.76
CA THR A 190 10.41 -26.51 7.92
C THR A 190 10.06 -26.58 6.45
N ALA A 191 8.79 -26.53 6.07
CA ALA A 191 8.38 -26.40 4.67
C ALA A 191 6.96 -25.85 4.56
N VAL A 192 6.68 -25.19 3.43
CA VAL A 192 5.34 -24.78 2.99
C VAL A 192 5.12 -25.29 1.58
N GLU A 193 4.00 -25.96 1.36
CA GLU A 193 3.54 -26.39 0.04
C GLU A 193 2.33 -25.54 -0.36
N ASP A 194 2.39 -24.98 -1.57
CA ASP A 194 1.30 -24.16 -2.12
C ASP A 194 0.17 -25.03 -2.70
N GLY A 195 -0.94 -24.42 -3.11
CA GLY A 195 -2.09 -25.18 -3.61
C GLY A 195 -1.88 -25.83 -4.98
N ASN A 196 -0.75 -25.55 -5.65
CA ASN A 196 -0.29 -26.25 -6.85
C ASN A 196 0.66 -27.43 -6.53
N GLY A 197 1.01 -27.64 -5.25
CA GLY A 197 1.95 -28.67 -4.81
C GLY A 197 3.42 -28.25 -4.92
N ASN A 198 3.72 -26.96 -5.12
CA ASN A 198 5.10 -26.48 -5.13
C ASN A 198 5.57 -26.27 -3.69
N GLN A 199 6.66 -26.94 -3.32
CA GLN A 199 7.20 -26.89 -1.98
C GLN A 199 8.36 -25.89 -1.87
N THR A 200 8.30 -25.03 -0.85
CA THR A 200 9.41 -24.20 -0.36
C THR A 200 9.90 -24.78 0.97
N GLY A 201 11.18 -25.13 1.06
CA GLY A 201 11.78 -25.72 2.27
C GLY A 201 12.64 -24.73 3.04
N PHE A 202 12.76 -24.93 4.35
CA PHE A 202 13.56 -24.11 5.25
C PHE A 202 14.58 -24.97 5.99
N ARG A 203 15.85 -24.54 5.98
CA ARG A 203 16.87 -25.06 6.88
C ARG A 203 17.00 -24.10 8.05
N LEU A 204 16.80 -24.59 9.26
CA LEU A 204 16.88 -23.79 10.48
C LEU A 204 18.22 -24.00 11.20
N ASP A 205 18.61 -23.03 12.03
CA ASP A 205 19.64 -23.23 13.05
C ASP A 205 19.06 -23.74 14.38
N ASP A 206 19.92 -23.97 15.37
CA ASP A 206 19.53 -24.49 16.69
C ASP A 206 18.60 -23.55 17.48
N TRP A 207 18.43 -22.30 17.04
CA TRP A 207 17.51 -21.32 17.62
C TRP A 207 16.22 -21.16 16.81
N GLY A 208 16.01 -22.00 15.77
CA GLY A 208 14.82 -21.96 14.92
C GLY A 208 14.84 -20.87 13.85
N ARG A 209 15.99 -20.21 13.61
CA ARG A 209 16.12 -19.14 12.60
C ARG A 209 16.45 -19.73 11.23
N ILE A 210 15.92 -19.12 10.17
CA ILE A 210 16.11 -19.60 8.78
C ILE A 210 17.54 -19.32 8.30
N MET A 211 18.31 -20.37 8.04
CA MET A 211 19.63 -20.29 7.41
C MET A 211 19.55 -20.41 5.88
N GLU A 212 18.62 -21.23 5.37
CA GLU A 212 18.44 -21.43 3.93
C GLU A 212 16.96 -21.53 3.57
N ILE A 213 16.60 -20.97 2.42
CA ILE A 213 15.30 -21.16 1.77
C ILE A 213 15.55 -21.90 0.46
N HIS A 214 14.99 -23.09 0.33
CA HIS A 214 15.05 -23.90 -0.88
C HIS A 214 13.76 -23.68 -1.68
N THR A 215 13.90 -23.09 -2.86
CA THR A 215 12.75 -22.81 -3.72
C THR A 215 12.37 -24.06 -4.53
N PRO A 216 11.10 -24.20 -4.96
CA PRO A 216 10.65 -25.32 -5.79
C PRO A 216 11.42 -25.43 -7.13
N GLU A 217 12.03 -24.33 -7.60
CA GLU A 217 12.87 -24.32 -8.81
C GLU A 217 14.30 -24.81 -8.61
N GLY A 218 14.69 -25.13 -7.38
CA GLY A 218 16.03 -25.57 -7.02
C GLY A 218 16.99 -24.43 -6.66
N GLY A 219 16.49 -23.19 -6.58
CA GLY A 219 17.23 -22.05 -6.06
C GLY A 219 17.43 -22.17 -4.55
N THR A 220 18.48 -21.53 -4.02
CA THR A 220 18.74 -21.50 -2.58
C THR A 220 19.14 -20.10 -2.15
N GLU A 221 18.30 -19.44 -1.37
CA GLU A 221 18.63 -18.20 -0.66
C GLU A 221 19.31 -18.56 0.66
N ARG A 222 20.33 -17.80 1.09
CA ARG A 222 21.07 -18.05 2.33
C ARG A 222 21.13 -16.83 3.23
N TYR A 223 21.09 -17.10 4.53
CA TYR A 223 21.15 -16.11 5.60
C TYR A 223 22.20 -16.54 6.60
N THR A 224 22.97 -15.58 7.11
CA THR A 224 23.91 -15.82 8.22
C THR A 224 23.61 -14.87 9.34
N TYR A 225 23.95 -15.27 10.57
CA TYR A 225 23.66 -14.49 11.76
C TYR A 225 24.88 -14.36 12.66
N ASP A 226 24.92 -13.26 13.41
CA ASP A 226 25.79 -13.14 14.57
C ASP A 226 25.20 -13.86 15.80
N HIS A 227 25.98 -13.89 16.88
CA HIS A 227 25.59 -14.47 18.16
C HIS A 227 24.45 -13.71 18.86
N ALA A 228 24.19 -12.46 18.47
CA ALA A 228 23.17 -11.61 19.06
C ALA A 228 21.80 -11.74 18.36
N GLY A 229 21.72 -12.48 17.25
CA GLY A 229 20.47 -12.62 16.50
C GLY A 229 20.48 -11.94 15.14
N ASN A 230 21.45 -11.07 14.85
CA ASN A 230 21.37 -10.15 13.72
C ASN A 230 21.87 -10.78 12.42
N ILE A 231 21.24 -10.47 11.29
CA ILE A 231 21.60 -11.00 9.97
C ILE A 231 22.91 -10.37 9.50
N THR A 232 23.98 -11.15 9.40
CA THR A 232 25.29 -10.66 8.91
C THR A 232 25.43 -10.72 7.40
N SER A 233 24.69 -11.60 6.72
CA SER A 233 24.65 -11.63 5.26
C SER A 233 23.34 -12.20 4.71
N THR A 234 22.98 -11.75 3.52
CA THR A 234 21.96 -12.36 2.66
C THR A 234 22.59 -12.72 1.32
N THR A 235 22.30 -13.90 0.80
CA THR A 235 22.77 -14.36 -0.50
C THR A 235 21.58 -14.84 -1.32
N ASP A 236 21.36 -14.24 -2.48
CA ASP A 236 20.31 -14.68 -3.40
C ASP A 236 20.67 -16.00 -4.10
N ALA A 237 19.70 -16.58 -4.82
CA ALA A 237 19.90 -17.86 -5.48
C ALA A 237 20.87 -17.82 -6.67
N ASN A 238 21.26 -16.62 -7.14
CA ASN A 238 22.33 -16.43 -8.12
C ASN A 238 23.72 -16.25 -7.47
N GLY A 239 23.79 -16.21 -6.13
CA GLY A 239 25.03 -16.02 -5.37
C GLY A 239 25.37 -14.57 -5.04
N GLY A 240 24.54 -13.61 -5.44
CA GLY A 240 24.70 -12.20 -5.09
C GLY A 240 24.57 -12.01 -3.58
N THR A 241 25.64 -11.54 -2.93
CA THR A 241 25.72 -11.46 -1.47
C THR A 241 25.78 -10.02 -0.97
N ILE A 242 24.93 -9.68 0.00
CA ILE A 242 24.96 -8.41 0.74
C ILE A 242 25.38 -8.71 2.17
N THR A 243 26.29 -7.92 2.74
CA THR A 243 26.73 -8.06 4.13
C THR A 243 26.34 -6.86 4.98
N TYR A 244 26.07 -7.10 6.25
CA TYR A 244 25.64 -6.08 7.21
C TYR A 244 26.59 -6.07 8.42
N ALA A 245 26.96 -4.87 8.86
CA ALA A 245 27.65 -4.67 10.13
C ALA A 245 26.75 -3.91 11.10
N TYR A 246 26.88 -4.23 12.39
CA TYR A 246 26.06 -3.67 13.45
C TYR A 246 26.91 -2.87 14.44
N ASN A 247 26.34 -1.78 14.96
CA ASN A 247 26.93 -1.06 16.08
C ASN A 247 26.59 -1.74 17.41
N SER A 248 27.10 -1.19 18.52
CA SER A 248 26.86 -1.72 19.88
C SER A 248 25.40 -1.66 20.34
N MET A 249 24.52 -0.93 19.64
CA MET A 249 23.07 -0.90 19.89
C MET A 249 22.31 -1.95 19.07
N GLY A 250 23.01 -2.84 18.33
CA GLY A 250 22.37 -3.82 17.46
C GLY A 250 21.73 -3.21 16.21
N ARG A 251 22.14 -1.99 15.80
CA ARG A 251 21.63 -1.33 14.58
C ARG A 251 22.64 -1.42 13.45
N VAL A 252 22.15 -1.61 12.22
CA VAL A 252 22.97 -1.68 11.01
C VAL A 252 23.75 -0.38 10.83
N CYS A 253 25.07 -0.40 10.93
CA CYS A 253 25.92 0.77 10.71
C CYS A 253 26.59 0.77 9.32
N GLN A 254 26.64 -0.37 8.66
CA GLN A 254 27.15 -0.51 7.29
C GLN A 254 26.40 -1.61 6.54
N THR A 255 26.08 -1.34 5.28
CA THR A 255 25.63 -2.34 4.32
C THR A 255 26.61 -2.35 3.15
N THR A 256 27.12 -3.51 2.77
CA THR A 256 27.98 -3.68 1.59
C THR A 256 27.25 -4.52 0.56
N ASP A 257 27.11 -4.00 -0.65
CA ASP A 257 26.39 -4.64 -1.75
C ASP A 257 27.21 -5.74 -2.44
N GLN A 258 26.61 -6.40 -3.43
CA GLN A 258 27.18 -7.53 -4.16
C GLN A 258 28.43 -7.18 -4.97
N GLU A 259 28.68 -5.90 -5.22
CA GLU A 259 29.87 -5.40 -5.94
C GLU A 259 30.91 -4.77 -5.00
N GLY A 260 30.66 -4.78 -3.69
CA GLY A 260 31.56 -4.26 -2.67
C GLY A 260 31.38 -2.78 -2.34
N PHE A 261 30.37 -2.10 -2.91
CA PHE A 261 30.08 -0.71 -2.55
C PHE A 261 29.35 -0.67 -1.20
N SER A 262 29.77 0.26 -0.35
CA SER A 262 29.22 0.37 1.01
C SER A 262 28.38 1.63 1.21
N GLU A 263 27.34 1.48 2.00
CA GLU A 263 26.51 2.53 2.56
C GLU A 263 26.69 2.55 4.08
N TYR A 264 26.67 3.73 4.69
CA TYR A 264 26.93 3.92 6.12
C TYR A 264 25.76 4.61 6.83
N PHE A 265 25.50 4.18 8.05
CA PHE A 265 24.39 4.66 8.88
C PHE A 265 24.91 5.05 10.27
N TYR A 266 24.57 6.27 10.68
CA TYR A 266 24.89 6.82 11.99
C TYR A 266 23.60 7.19 12.70
N TYR A 267 23.55 6.88 13.99
CA TYR A 267 22.35 7.01 14.80
C TYR A 267 22.57 8.06 15.89
N ASP A 268 21.49 8.75 16.25
CA ASP A 268 21.50 9.64 17.40
C ASP A 268 21.49 8.86 18.74
N GLU A 269 21.50 9.58 19.86
CA GLU A 269 21.54 8.99 21.21
C GLU A 269 20.26 8.24 21.59
N GLU A 270 19.14 8.53 20.93
CA GLU A 270 17.88 7.76 21.03
C GLU A 270 17.87 6.59 20.04
N GLY A 271 18.90 6.52 19.19
CA GLY A 271 19.10 5.47 18.24
C GLY A 271 18.35 5.61 16.92
N ARG A 272 17.87 6.80 16.61
CA ARG A 272 17.18 7.09 15.34
C ARG A 272 18.22 7.40 14.26
N LEU A 273 17.93 7.04 13.01
CA LEU A 273 18.89 7.23 11.91
C LEU A 273 19.10 8.74 11.67
N GLU A 274 20.28 9.25 12.04
CA GLU A 274 20.63 10.66 11.91
C GLU A 274 21.36 10.93 10.60
N THR A 275 22.37 10.14 10.25
CA THR A 275 23.13 10.33 9.01
C THR A 275 23.17 9.05 8.20
N ARG A 276 22.89 9.17 6.90
CA ARG A 276 23.08 8.13 5.89
C ARG A 276 24.05 8.63 4.83
N ILE A 277 25.06 7.83 4.50
CA ILE A 277 25.98 8.08 3.38
C ILE A 277 25.78 6.96 2.37
N ASP A 278 25.19 7.29 1.22
CA ASP A 278 24.86 6.32 0.18
C ASP A 278 26.11 5.84 -0.59
N ARG A 279 25.94 4.87 -1.51
CA ARG A 279 27.05 4.31 -2.30
C ARG A 279 27.63 5.28 -3.33
N ASN A 280 26.92 6.36 -3.66
CA ASN A 280 27.43 7.47 -4.46
C ASN A 280 28.26 8.47 -3.61
N GLY A 281 28.21 8.34 -2.28
CA GLY A 281 28.80 9.25 -1.31
C GLY A 281 27.92 10.44 -0.96
N ASN A 282 26.66 10.48 -1.40
CA ASN A 282 25.72 11.53 -1.00
C ASN A 282 25.37 11.34 0.47
N LYS A 283 25.31 12.46 1.19
CA LYS A 283 25.04 12.47 2.62
C LYS A 283 23.65 13.01 2.90
N THR A 284 22.81 12.21 3.56
CA THR A 284 21.52 12.65 4.11
C THR A 284 21.62 12.76 5.63
N THR A 285 21.38 13.95 6.17
CA THR A 285 21.28 14.22 7.60
C THR A 285 19.83 14.48 7.97
N THR A 286 19.35 13.82 9.01
CA THR A 286 17.96 13.83 9.48
C THR A 286 17.93 14.12 10.96
N HIS A 287 17.10 15.07 11.37
CA HIS A 287 16.83 15.33 12.79
C HIS A 287 15.36 15.08 13.08
N TYR A 288 15.10 14.69 14.32
CA TYR A 288 13.78 14.34 14.80
C TYR A 288 13.40 15.17 16.02
N ASN A 289 12.10 15.39 16.19
CA ASN A 289 11.55 15.88 17.45
C ASN A 289 11.43 14.73 18.46
N MET A 290 10.91 15.00 19.66
CA MET A 290 10.75 13.98 20.70
C MET A 290 9.83 12.79 20.36
N ASP A 291 8.96 12.91 19.36
CA ASP A 291 8.06 11.83 18.92
C ASP A 291 8.70 10.91 17.88
N GLY A 292 9.92 11.22 17.45
CA GLY A 292 10.54 10.55 16.31
C GLY A 292 10.01 11.03 14.95
N ASN A 293 9.24 12.13 14.90
CA ASN A 293 8.85 12.76 13.64
C ASN A 293 9.98 13.67 13.13
N LEU A 294 10.13 13.79 11.81
CA LEU A 294 11.17 14.59 11.16
C LEU A 294 11.05 16.07 11.55
N SER A 295 12.10 16.73 12.02
CA SER A 295 12.14 18.19 12.19
C SER A 295 12.96 18.88 11.09
N TYR A 296 13.95 18.17 10.56
CA TYR A 296 14.84 18.66 9.52
C TYR A 296 15.40 17.48 8.72
N GLN A 297 15.54 17.67 7.42
CA GLN A 297 16.29 16.77 6.56
C GLN A 297 17.12 17.58 5.55
N ARG A 298 18.36 17.16 5.35
CA ARG A 298 19.25 17.72 4.32
C ARG A 298 20.02 16.60 3.63
N ALA A 299 19.86 16.50 2.32
CA ALA A 299 20.67 15.66 1.47
C ALA A 299 21.62 16.50 0.61
N GLU A 300 22.87 16.09 0.46
CA GLU A 300 23.87 16.80 -0.35
C GLU A 300 24.81 15.83 -1.08
N ASP A 301 25.39 16.28 -2.20
CA ASP A 301 26.34 15.46 -2.93
C ASP A 301 27.62 15.18 -2.11
N LYS A 302 28.45 14.23 -2.53
CA LYS A 302 29.71 13.89 -1.84
C LYS A 302 30.70 15.04 -1.64
N LYS A 303 30.50 16.19 -2.31
CA LYS A 303 31.30 17.41 -2.18
C LYS A 303 30.56 18.51 -1.38
N GLY A 304 29.40 18.20 -0.77
CA GLY A 304 28.57 19.14 -0.03
C GLY A 304 27.80 20.15 -0.91
N ARG A 305 27.56 19.83 -2.18
CA ARG A 305 26.88 20.71 -3.14
C ARG A 305 25.46 20.21 -3.45
N ASN A 306 24.69 21.07 -4.12
CA ASN A 306 23.30 20.79 -4.54
C ASN A 306 22.40 20.28 -3.41
N PRO A 307 22.33 20.99 -2.26
CA PRO A 307 21.58 20.50 -1.12
C PRO A 307 20.08 20.47 -1.42
N VAL A 308 19.44 19.38 -1.03
CA VAL A 308 17.98 19.22 -0.95
C VAL A 308 17.62 19.31 0.52
N VAL A 309 16.79 20.28 0.89
CA VAL A 309 16.45 20.55 2.30
C VAL A 309 14.94 20.52 2.50
N SER A 310 14.52 19.85 3.56
CA SER A 310 13.16 19.87 4.09
C SER A 310 13.15 20.26 5.57
N ARG A 311 12.16 21.04 5.98
CA ARG A 311 11.97 21.51 7.37
C ARG A 311 10.53 21.25 7.78
N TYR A 312 10.35 20.83 9.03
CA TYR A 312 9.04 20.54 9.56
C TYR A 312 8.86 21.23 10.91
N ARG A 313 7.68 21.81 11.13
CA ARG A 313 7.32 22.45 12.38
C ARG A 313 6.06 21.79 12.92
N TYR A 314 5.98 21.72 14.24
CA TYR A 314 4.89 21.04 14.93
C TYR A 314 4.11 22.01 15.81
N TYR A 315 2.86 21.66 16.08
CA TYR A 315 2.09 22.24 17.17
C TYR A 315 2.60 21.71 18.52
N PRO A 316 2.31 22.39 19.64
CA PRO A 316 2.64 21.91 20.98
C PRO A 316 2.15 20.49 21.30
N ASP A 317 1.04 20.05 20.70
CA ASP A 317 0.50 18.68 20.83
C ASP A 317 1.26 17.63 19.98
N GLY A 318 2.20 18.06 19.14
CA GLY A 318 3.02 17.23 18.27
C GLY A 318 2.44 16.96 16.88
N LYS A 319 1.31 17.56 16.51
CA LYS A 319 0.78 17.45 15.14
C LYS A 319 1.59 18.31 14.16
N LEU A 320 1.79 17.82 12.93
CA LEU A 320 2.55 18.55 11.90
C LEU A 320 1.83 19.86 11.56
N ARG A 321 2.47 21.00 11.79
CA ARG A 321 1.92 22.32 11.50
C ARG A 321 2.34 22.83 10.14
N GLN A 322 3.59 22.59 9.76
CA GLN A 322 4.17 23.11 8.52
C GLN A 322 5.23 22.15 7.98
N ALA A 323 5.26 21.99 6.65
CA ALA A 323 6.30 21.27 5.93
C ALA A 323 6.83 22.14 4.78
N GLU A 324 8.13 22.41 4.77
CA GLU A 324 8.81 23.29 3.80
C GLU A 324 9.90 22.50 3.08
N GLY A 325 9.91 22.51 1.75
CA GLY A 325 10.90 21.79 0.96
C GLY A 325 10.67 21.96 -0.54
N GLY A 326 11.73 21.86 -1.34
CA GLY A 326 11.62 21.95 -2.80
C GLY A 326 11.14 23.31 -3.35
N GLY A 327 11.08 24.35 -2.52
CA GLY A 327 10.56 25.67 -2.89
C GLY A 327 9.07 25.88 -2.59
N ILE A 328 8.39 24.91 -1.95
CA ILE A 328 7.01 25.02 -1.49
C ILE A 328 6.91 24.83 0.03
N THR A 329 5.95 25.54 0.64
CA THR A 329 5.62 25.41 2.06
C THR A 329 4.14 25.09 2.19
N TYR A 330 3.85 23.97 2.86
CA TYR A 330 2.50 23.60 3.25
C TYR A 330 2.25 23.92 4.72
N ASP A 331 1.06 24.42 5.00
CA ASP A 331 0.53 24.60 6.35
C ASP A 331 -0.66 23.64 6.57
N TYR A 332 -0.74 23.06 7.76
CA TYR A 332 -1.75 22.07 8.12
C TYR A 332 -2.54 22.52 9.35
N ALA A 333 -3.85 22.32 9.32
CA ALA A 333 -4.73 22.53 10.47
C ALA A 333 -5.51 21.24 10.78
N TYR A 334 -5.96 21.07 12.03
CA TYR A 334 -6.63 19.86 12.49
C TYR A 334 -7.95 20.16 13.19
N THR A 335 -8.83 19.17 13.20
CA THR A 335 -10.04 19.14 14.03
C THR A 335 -9.69 18.94 15.52
N PRO A 336 -10.63 19.20 16.46
CA PRO A 336 -10.40 18.94 17.88
C PRO A 336 -10.01 17.49 18.21
N ASN A 337 -10.57 16.51 17.49
CA ASN A 337 -10.19 15.09 17.61
C ASN A 337 -8.97 14.68 16.76
N GLY A 338 -8.21 15.67 16.26
CA GLY A 338 -6.89 15.48 15.66
C GLY A 338 -6.86 14.98 14.22
N LEU A 339 -7.97 15.04 13.49
CA LEU A 339 -8.03 14.71 12.06
C LEU A 339 -7.57 15.91 11.22
N LEU A 340 -6.96 15.68 10.06
CA LEU A 340 -6.50 16.75 9.17
C LEU A 340 -7.70 17.55 8.68
N LYS A 341 -7.76 18.84 8.98
CA LYS A 341 -8.85 19.74 8.58
C LYS A 341 -8.55 20.46 7.28
N SER A 342 -7.30 20.89 7.09
CA SER A 342 -6.90 21.55 5.84
C SER A 342 -5.41 21.40 5.56
N LYS A 343 -5.06 21.38 4.28
CA LYS A 343 -3.71 21.54 3.73
C LYS A 343 -3.71 22.80 2.86
N SER A 344 -2.83 23.75 3.15
CA SER A 344 -2.76 25.05 2.48
C SER A 344 -1.35 25.34 1.99
N ALA A 345 -1.21 26.18 0.96
CA ALA A 345 0.08 26.74 0.55
C ALA A 345 -0.08 28.24 0.29
N SER A 346 0.92 29.04 0.69
CA SER A 346 0.90 30.50 0.54
C SER A 346 -0.37 31.16 1.10
N GLY A 347 -0.91 30.61 2.20
CA GLY A 347 -2.13 31.10 2.86
C GLY A 347 -3.45 30.71 2.17
N LYS A 348 -3.43 30.00 1.04
CA LYS A 348 -4.61 29.52 0.33
C LYS A 348 -4.85 28.03 0.63
N PRO A 349 -6.09 27.62 0.98
CA PRO A 349 -6.45 26.21 1.06
C PRO A 349 -6.20 25.51 -0.28
N LEU A 350 -5.55 24.35 -0.22
CA LEU A 350 -5.41 23.42 -1.35
C LEU A 350 -6.39 22.26 -1.22
N LEU A 351 -6.54 21.74 0.00
CA LEU A 351 -7.51 20.70 0.35
C LEU A 351 -8.14 21.00 1.70
N GLU A 352 -9.44 20.84 1.82
CA GLU A 352 -10.17 20.91 3.10
C GLU A 352 -10.99 19.65 3.33
N TYR A 353 -11.07 19.21 4.58
CA TYR A 353 -11.66 17.93 4.96
C TYR A 353 -12.73 18.13 6.04
N ALA A 354 -13.84 17.41 5.89
CA ALA A 354 -14.82 17.21 6.95
C ALA A 354 -14.99 15.71 7.22
N TYR A 355 -15.44 15.36 8.41
CA TYR A 355 -15.59 13.98 8.85
C TYR A 355 -16.96 13.74 9.47
N ASP A 356 -17.44 12.49 9.42
CA ASP A 356 -18.60 12.04 10.17
C ASP A 356 -18.25 11.74 11.65
N ARG A 357 -19.22 11.25 12.44
CA ARG A 357 -19.00 10.97 13.87
C ARG A 357 -18.14 9.74 14.10
N SER A 358 -18.08 8.82 13.14
CA SER A 358 -17.19 7.66 13.11
C SER A 358 -15.77 8.00 12.62
N ARG A 359 -15.50 9.27 12.27
CA ARG A 359 -14.21 9.81 11.80
C ARG A 359 -13.86 9.43 10.35
N ASN A 360 -14.85 9.01 9.55
CA ASN A 360 -14.64 8.82 8.11
C ASN A 360 -14.73 10.16 7.38
N LEU A 361 -14.01 10.29 6.27
CA LEU A 361 -14.05 11.48 5.42
C LEU A 361 -15.46 11.68 4.89
N SER A 362 -16.14 12.78 5.21
CA SER A 362 -17.50 13.09 4.73
C SER A 362 -17.51 14.16 3.65
N CYS A 363 -16.48 15.00 3.58
CA CYS A 363 -16.33 16.03 2.56
C CYS A 363 -14.85 16.27 2.24
N LEU A 364 -14.50 16.38 0.95
CA LEU A 364 -13.20 16.85 0.47
C LEU A 364 -13.41 18.03 -0.47
N THR A 365 -12.90 19.20 -0.12
CA THR A 365 -12.93 20.40 -0.96
C THR A 365 -11.57 20.62 -1.58
N ASP A 366 -11.54 20.87 -2.89
CA ASP A 366 -10.32 21.08 -3.66
C ASP A 366 -9.83 22.55 -3.65
N SER A 367 -8.78 22.84 -4.42
CA SER A 367 -8.15 24.17 -4.44
C SER A 367 -9.00 25.24 -5.14
N ALA A 368 -9.99 24.82 -5.93
CA ALA A 368 -10.96 25.70 -6.59
C ALA A 368 -12.26 25.87 -5.78
N GLY A 369 -12.43 25.14 -4.67
CA GLY A 369 -13.61 25.18 -3.81
C GLY A 369 -14.69 24.16 -4.17
N ASN A 370 -14.43 23.23 -5.09
CA ASN A 370 -15.41 22.18 -5.42
C ASN A 370 -15.33 21.05 -4.40
N SER A 371 -16.49 20.58 -3.95
CA SER A 371 -16.59 19.57 -2.90
C SER A 371 -16.91 18.18 -3.47
N LEU A 372 -16.35 17.14 -2.85
CA LEU A 372 -16.78 15.75 -2.96
C LEU A 372 -17.34 15.33 -1.61
N HIS A 373 -18.59 14.87 -1.60
CA HIS A 373 -19.27 14.36 -0.42
C HIS A 373 -19.27 12.85 -0.43
N TYR A 374 -18.96 12.27 0.73
CA TYR A 374 -18.88 10.83 0.93
C TYR A 374 -19.91 10.43 1.98
N THR A 375 -20.59 9.30 1.73
CA THR A 375 -21.48 8.68 2.72
C THR A 375 -21.10 7.22 2.88
N TYR A 376 -21.40 6.67 4.06
CA TYR A 376 -21.03 5.32 4.45
C TYR A 376 -22.27 4.49 4.77
N ASP A 377 -22.17 3.17 4.62
CA ASP A 377 -23.21 2.25 5.06
C ASP A 377 -23.14 2.00 6.59
N ALA A 378 -24.02 1.16 7.12
CA ALA A 378 -24.02 0.82 8.53
C ALA A 378 -22.77 0.04 8.99
N MET A 379 -21.90 -0.36 8.05
CA MET A 379 -20.62 -1.01 8.30
C MET A 379 -19.42 -0.08 8.12
N ASP A 380 -19.65 1.23 8.00
CA ASP A 380 -18.58 2.22 7.80
C ASP A 380 -17.85 2.05 6.46
N ARG A 381 -18.47 1.35 5.49
CA ARG A 381 -17.93 1.19 4.13
C ARG A 381 -18.48 2.27 3.22
N LEU A 382 -17.67 2.75 2.27
CA LEU A 382 -18.07 3.82 1.36
C LEU A 382 -19.33 3.40 0.60
N LYS A 383 -20.41 4.15 0.71
CA LYS A 383 -21.68 3.87 0.05
C LYS A 383 -21.89 4.75 -1.17
N GLN A 384 -21.44 6.00 -1.11
CA GLN A 384 -21.66 6.96 -2.20
C GLN A 384 -20.62 8.07 -2.20
N VAL A 385 -20.27 8.54 -3.40
CA VAL A 385 -19.52 9.78 -3.65
C VAL A 385 -20.39 10.69 -4.53
N SER A 386 -20.47 11.99 -4.21
CA SER A 386 -21.29 12.98 -4.94
C SER A 386 -20.67 14.38 -4.91
N GLU A 387 -20.92 15.22 -5.90
CA GLU A 387 -20.46 16.64 -5.94
C GLU A 387 -21.47 17.64 -5.36
N GLY A 388 -22.64 17.15 -4.96
CA GLY A 388 -23.67 17.94 -4.32
C GLY A 388 -24.96 17.11 -4.14
N PRO A 389 -25.99 17.68 -3.51
CA PRO A 389 -27.28 17.02 -3.36
C PRO A 389 -27.87 16.64 -4.73
N GLY A 390 -27.93 15.34 -5.01
CA GLY A 390 -28.48 14.79 -6.26
C GLY A 390 -27.47 14.61 -7.41
N ASP A 391 -26.25 15.16 -7.31
CA ASP A 391 -25.17 14.92 -8.29
C ASP A 391 -24.29 13.77 -7.81
N ILE A 392 -24.84 12.56 -7.89
CA ILE A 392 -24.14 11.33 -7.51
C ILE A 392 -23.07 11.04 -8.56
N LEU A 393 -21.82 10.84 -8.14
CA LEU A 393 -20.76 10.37 -9.03
C LEU A 393 -20.72 8.84 -9.06
N ALA A 394 -20.80 8.21 -7.89
CA ALA A 394 -20.80 6.76 -7.77
C ALA A 394 -21.51 6.28 -6.49
N SER A 395 -22.10 5.10 -6.58
CA SER A 395 -22.68 4.33 -5.47
C SER A 395 -22.08 2.93 -5.42
N TYR A 396 -21.88 2.42 -4.22
CA TYR A 396 -21.21 1.15 -3.96
C TYR A 396 -22.15 0.22 -3.19
N SER A 397 -22.17 -1.05 -3.57
CA SER A 397 -22.89 -2.11 -2.85
C SER A 397 -21.95 -3.28 -2.59
N TYR A 398 -22.16 -3.95 -1.47
CA TYR A 398 -21.30 -5.01 -0.99
C TYR A 398 -22.08 -6.30 -0.82
N ASN A 399 -21.40 -7.42 -1.04
CA ASN A 399 -21.91 -8.71 -0.61
C ASN A 399 -21.82 -8.84 0.94
N PRO A 400 -22.47 -9.85 1.53
CA PRO A 400 -22.42 -10.06 2.98
C PRO A 400 -21.02 -10.36 3.53
N SER A 401 -20.07 -10.79 2.70
CA SER A 401 -18.69 -11.09 3.13
C SER A 401 -17.77 -9.87 3.16
N GLY A 402 -18.27 -8.71 2.70
CA GLY A 402 -17.48 -7.47 2.66
C GLY A 402 -17.05 -7.04 1.27
N GLY A 403 -17.07 -7.94 0.28
CA GLY A 403 -16.61 -7.68 -1.07
C GLY A 403 -17.53 -6.74 -1.84
N LEU A 404 -16.95 -5.81 -2.60
CA LEU A 404 -17.68 -4.91 -3.49
C LEU A 404 -18.40 -5.75 -4.55
N CYS A 405 -19.73 -5.78 -4.58
CA CYS A 405 -20.50 -6.54 -5.58
C CYS A 405 -21.06 -5.66 -6.70
N ARG A 406 -21.17 -4.35 -6.48
CA ARG A 406 -21.63 -3.40 -7.51
C ARG A 406 -21.04 -2.01 -7.30
N LEU A 407 -20.57 -1.41 -8.40
CA LEU A 407 -20.24 0.00 -8.54
C LEU A 407 -21.17 0.61 -9.60
N GLN A 408 -21.95 1.62 -9.23
CA GLN A 408 -22.88 2.30 -10.11
C GLN A 408 -22.54 3.78 -10.22
N TYR A 409 -22.19 4.24 -11.42
CA TYR A 409 -21.89 5.64 -11.69
C TYR A 409 -23.18 6.45 -11.85
N GLY A 410 -23.15 7.73 -11.50
CA GLY A 410 -24.29 8.64 -11.72
C GLY A 410 -24.68 8.82 -13.18
N SER A 411 -23.73 8.63 -14.10
CA SER A 411 -24.00 8.57 -15.53
C SER A 411 -24.92 7.41 -15.90
N GLY A 412 -24.99 6.36 -15.08
CA GLY A 412 -25.76 5.15 -15.30
C GLY A 412 -24.92 3.95 -15.77
N ILE A 413 -23.60 4.11 -15.92
CA ILE A 413 -22.66 2.99 -16.09
C ILE A 413 -22.67 2.15 -14.81
N GLN A 414 -22.62 0.84 -14.93
CA GLN A 414 -22.64 -0.07 -13.80
C GLN A 414 -21.62 -1.20 -14.00
N THR A 415 -20.81 -1.45 -12.98
CA THR A 415 -19.93 -2.62 -12.88
C THR A 415 -20.44 -3.55 -11.79
N GLU A 416 -20.60 -4.83 -12.10
CA GLU A 416 -20.94 -5.91 -11.17
C GLU A 416 -19.76 -6.85 -10.99
N TYR A 417 -19.56 -7.30 -9.74
CA TYR A 417 -18.47 -8.19 -9.34
C TYR A 417 -19.06 -9.46 -8.73
N GLY A 418 -18.68 -10.61 -9.29
CA GLY A 418 -19.01 -11.93 -8.77
C GLY A 418 -17.82 -12.52 -8.02
N TYR A 419 -18.09 -13.30 -6.98
CA TYR A 419 -17.07 -14.00 -6.21
C TYR A 419 -17.45 -15.47 -6.03
N ASN A 420 -16.45 -16.34 -5.97
CA ASN A 420 -16.66 -17.75 -5.62
C ASN A 420 -16.69 -17.95 -4.09
N ASP A 421 -16.92 -19.18 -3.64
CA ASP A 421 -16.96 -19.56 -2.22
C ASP A 421 -15.58 -19.57 -1.55
N SER A 422 -14.51 -19.30 -2.30
CA SER A 422 -13.14 -19.10 -1.81
C SER A 422 -12.83 -17.62 -1.58
N GLY A 423 -13.76 -16.72 -1.91
CA GLY A 423 -13.61 -15.27 -1.76
C GLY A 423 -12.86 -14.59 -2.91
N THR A 424 -12.47 -15.33 -3.96
CA THR A 424 -11.79 -14.75 -5.12
C THR A 424 -12.80 -14.26 -6.16
N LEU A 425 -12.46 -13.20 -6.90
CA LEU A 425 -13.29 -12.64 -7.96
C LEU A 425 -13.53 -13.71 -9.03
N SER A 426 -14.76 -13.92 -9.46
CA SER A 426 -15.10 -14.90 -10.51
C SER A 426 -15.60 -14.24 -11.79
N SER A 427 -16.15 -13.03 -11.69
CA SER A 427 -16.65 -12.28 -12.83
C SER A 427 -16.61 -10.77 -12.59
N LEU A 428 -16.40 -9.99 -13.64
CA LEU A 428 -16.53 -8.53 -13.66
C LEU A 428 -17.27 -8.12 -14.92
N VAL A 429 -18.45 -7.52 -14.78
CA VAL A 429 -19.29 -7.10 -15.91
C VAL A 429 -19.59 -5.63 -15.79
N THR A 430 -19.20 -4.84 -16.80
CA THR A 430 -19.54 -3.42 -16.90
C THR A 430 -20.51 -3.19 -18.05
N VAL A 431 -21.62 -2.51 -17.77
CA VAL A 431 -22.66 -2.16 -18.75
C VAL A 431 -22.94 -0.66 -18.75
N THR A 432 -23.37 -0.13 -19.90
CA THR A 432 -23.97 1.21 -19.99
C THR A 432 -25.39 1.21 -19.41
N LYS A 433 -25.99 2.39 -19.28
CA LYS A 433 -27.37 2.53 -18.79
C LYS A 433 -28.40 1.83 -19.67
N GLN A 434 -28.14 1.71 -20.98
CA GLN A 434 -28.98 1.04 -21.95
C GLN A 434 -28.75 -0.48 -21.98
N GLY A 435 -27.82 -1.01 -21.17
CA GLY A 435 -27.50 -2.43 -21.07
C GLY A 435 -26.47 -2.92 -22.09
N GLN A 436 -25.78 -2.01 -22.79
CA GLN A 436 -24.67 -2.41 -23.66
C GLN A 436 -23.49 -2.85 -22.80
N VAL A 437 -22.97 -4.05 -23.06
CA VAL A 437 -21.80 -4.59 -22.37
C VAL A 437 -20.54 -3.88 -22.85
N LEU A 438 -19.80 -3.27 -21.92
CA LEU A 438 -18.48 -2.67 -22.13
C LEU A 438 -17.35 -3.64 -21.74
N LEU A 439 -17.53 -4.36 -20.62
CA LEU A 439 -16.60 -5.36 -20.10
C LEU A 439 -17.38 -6.57 -19.58
N ASN A 440 -16.83 -7.77 -19.74
CA ASN A 440 -17.41 -9.02 -19.23
C ASN A 440 -16.31 -10.05 -18.97
N PHE A 441 -15.42 -9.77 -18.02
CA PHE A 441 -14.38 -10.72 -17.65
C PHE A 441 -14.95 -11.86 -16.81
N ASP A 442 -14.64 -13.08 -17.21
CA ASP A 442 -14.67 -14.28 -16.41
C ASP A 442 -13.25 -14.59 -15.93
N TYR A 443 -13.14 -14.99 -14.66
CA TYR A 443 -11.86 -15.25 -14.00
C TYR A 443 -11.74 -16.73 -13.62
N ALA A 444 -10.56 -17.30 -13.87
CA ALA A 444 -10.18 -18.61 -13.37
C ALA A 444 -8.80 -18.54 -12.72
N TYR A 445 -8.58 -19.39 -11.72
CA TYR A 445 -7.35 -19.44 -10.94
C TYR A 445 -6.79 -20.85 -10.87
N ASP A 446 -5.48 -20.95 -10.72
CA ASP A 446 -4.83 -22.20 -10.36
C ASP A 446 -5.01 -22.52 -8.85
N GLY A 447 -4.40 -23.62 -8.38
CA GLY A 447 -4.52 -24.05 -6.99
C GLY A 447 -3.89 -23.10 -5.98
N ASN A 448 -2.92 -22.28 -6.40
CA ASN A 448 -2.27 -21.27 -5.55
C ASN A 448 -2.92 -19.87 -5.67
N GLY A 449 -4.01 -19.75 -6.43
CA GLY A 449 -4.73 -18.48 -6.59
C GLY A 449 -4.12 -17.53 -7.63
N ASN A 450 -3.22 -17.99 -8.50
CA ASN A 450 -2.79 -17.18 -9.64
C ASN A 450 -3.89 -17.16 -10.71
N CYS A 451 -4.18 -15.99 -11.28
CA CYS A 451 -5.18 -15.82 -12.34
C CYS A 451 -4.71 -16.46 -13.65
N ILE A 452 -5.26 -17.61 -14.03
CA ILE A 452 -4.93 -18.30 -15.29
C ILE A 452 -5.82 -17.86 -16.45
N GLN A 453 -6.92 -17.15 -16.16
CA GLN A 453 -7.83 -16.61 -17.17
C GLN A 453 -8.46 -15.32 -16.68
N LYS A 454 -8.46 -14.30 -17.54
CA LYS A 454 -9.22 -13.04 -17.43
C LYS A 454 -9.80 -12.75 -18.81
N SER A 455 -10.92 -13.36 -19.14
CA SER A 455 -11.42 -13.40 -20.53
C SER A 455 -12.88 -13.00 -20.65
N GLY A 456 -13.21 -12.30 -21.74
CA GLY A 456 -14.53 -11.74 -22.05
C GLY A 456 -14.60 -11.27 -23.50
N ALA A 457 -15.78 -10.93 -24.01
CA ALA A 457 -15.89 -10.21 -25.28
C ALA A 457 -15.77 -8.69 -25.04
N PRO A 458 -14.72 -8.00 -25.53
CA PRO A 458 -13.85 -8.40 -26.64
C PRO A 458 -12.47 -8.96 -26.25
N TYR A 459 -12.10 -8.96 -24.96
CA TYR A 459 -10.74 -9.29 -24.50
C TYR A 459 -10.56 -10.74 -24.08
N GLN A 460 -9.74 -11.50 -24.79
CA GLN A 460 -9.41 -12.88 -24.44
C GLN A 460 -8.01 -12.93 -23.84
N ASN A 461 -7.90 -13.21 -22.54
CA ASN A 461 -6.62 -13.36 -21.86
C ASN A 461 -6.50 -14.66 -21.08
N GLU A 462 -5.38 -15.35 -21.30
CA GLU A 462 -4.96 -16.56 -20.61
C GLU A 462 -3.53 -16.41 -20.12
N TYR A 463 -3.23 -17.01 -18.96
CA TYR A 463 -1.93 -16.89 -18.32
C TYR A 463 -1.47 -18.25 -17.79
N ALA A 464 -0.16 -18.47 -17.83
CA ALA A 464 0.47 -19.60 -17.17
C ALA A 464 1.62 -19.10 -16.29
N TYR A 465 1.88 -19.84 -15.22
CA TYR A 465 2.88 -19.49 -14.22
C TYR A 465 3.90 -20.62 -14.07
N ASP A 466 5.12 -20.26 -13.67
CA ASP A 466 6.07 -21.25 -13.21
C ASP A 466 5.81 -21.65 -11.75
N ARG A 467 6.61 -22.60 -11.26
CA ARG A 467 6.54 -23.11 -9.89
C ARG A 467 6.91 -22.11 -8.79
N MET A 468 7.41 -20.93 -9.17
CA MET A 468 7.65 -19.79 -8.29
C MET A 468 6.52 -18.76 -8.38
N ASN A 469 5.42 -19.09 -9.07
CA ASN A 469 4.27 -18.23 -9.31
C ASN A 469 4.61 -16.98 -10.14
N ARG A 470 5.66 -17.03 -10.96
CA ARG A 470 6.03 -15.95 -11.90
C ARG A 470 5.38 -16.19 -13.24
N LEU A 471 4.99 -15.12 -13.94
CA LEU A 471 4.29 -15.20 -15.21
C LEU A 471 5.17 -15.85 -16.30
N LEU A 472 4.84 -17.07 -16.70
CA LEU A 472 5.56 -17.84 -17.71
C LEU A 472 5.05 -17.52 -19.12
N GLU A 473 3.74 -17.34 -19.28
CA GLU A 473 3.09 -17.09 -20.55
C GLU A 473 1.89 -16.17 -20.36
N ALA A 474 1.71 -15.23 -21.28
CA ALA A 474 0.52 -14.39 -21.39
C ALA A 474 0.02 -14.43 -22.83
N VAL A 475 -1.21 -14.90 -23.03
CA VAL A 475 -1.91 -14.85 -24.31
C VAL A 475 -2.93 -13.74 -24.23
N GLN A 476 -2.82 -12.73 -25.10
CA GLN A 476 -3.75 -11.61 -25.16
C GLN A 476 -4.30 -11.46 -26.57
N ASP A 477 -5.60 -11.67 -26.72
CA ASP A 477 -6.33 -11.61 -28.00
C ASP A 477 -5.64 -12.48 -29.08
N GLY A 478 -5.20 -13.67 -28.69
CA GLY A 478 -4.48 -14.64 -29.54
C GLY A 478 -3.00 -14.35 -29.76
N LYS A 479 -2.46 -13.26 -29.21
CA LYS A 479 -1.02 -12.95 -29.25
C LYS A 479 -0.32 -13.47 -28.00
N THR A 480 0.62 -14.37 -28.20
CA THR A 480 1.37 -14.98 -27.11
C THR A 480 2.66 -14.22 -26.81
N GLU A 481 2.90 -13.95 -25.54
CA GLU A 481 4.19 -13.60 -24.97
C GLU A 481 4.66 -14.69 -23.98
N LYS A 482 5.92 -15.11 -24.08
CA LYS A 482 6.54 -16.08 -23.16
C LYS A 482 7.74 -15.48 -22.47
N TYR A 483 7.93 -15.84 -21.20
CA TYR A 483 9.00 -15.34 -20.36
C TYR A 483 9.75 -16.49 -19.71
N THR A 484 11.05 -16.29 -19.47
CA THR A 484 11.84 -17.19 -18.62
C THR A 484 12.60 -16.36 -17.60
N TYR A 485 12.94 -16.94 -16.46
CA TYR A 485 13.62 -16.25 -15.36
C TYR A 485 14.85 -17.01 -14.90
N ASP A 486 15.79 -16.30 -14.27
CA ASP A 486 16.84 -16.92 -13.45
C ASP A 486 16.33 -17.25 -12.05
N LEU A 487 17.18 -17.84 -11.21
CA LEU A 487 16.82 -18.27 -9.86
C LEU A 487 16.56 -17.10 -8.89
N ALA A 488 17.02 -15.89 -9.21
CA ALA A 488 16.73 -14.67 -8.45
C ALA A 488 15.50 -13.91 -9.00
N GLY A 489 14.82 -14.44 -10.03
CA GLY A 489 13.65 -13.82 -10.63
C GLY A 489 13.94 -12.70 -11.61
N ASN A 490 15.16 -12.58 -12.17
CA ASN A 490 15.39 -11.71 -13.31
C ASN A 490 14.90 -12.37 -14.60
N ARG A 491 14.17 -11.63 -15.44
CA ARG A 491 13.67 -12.13 -16.73
C ARG A 491 14.83 -12.38 -17.69
N LEU A 492 15.11 -13.61 -18.09
CA LEU A 492 16.19 -13.96 -19.04
C LEU A 492 15.79 -13.84 -20.51
N ARG A 493 14.54 -14.16 -20.84
CA ARG A 493 14.03 -14.18 -22.21
C ARG A 493 12.61 -13.62 -22.26
N LYS A 494 12.29 -12.92 -23.34
CA LYS A 494 10.91 -12.58 -23.75
C LYS A 494 10.73 -12.98 -25.21
N GLU A 495 9.71 -13.76 -25.52
CA GLU A 495 9.32 -14.12 -26.88
C GLU A 495 7.97 -13.50 -27.21
N SER A 496 7.89 -12.72 -28.29
CA SER A 496 6.64 -12.12 -28.78
C SER A 496 6.54 -12.36 -30.29
N GLY A 497 5.76 -13.36 -30.71
CA GLY A 497 5.69 -13.80 -32.11
C GLY A 497 7.05 -14.30 -32.63
N GLN A 498 7.61 -13.65 -33.67
CA GLN A 498 8.93 -13.99 -34.21
C GLN A 498 10.10 -13.25 -33.51
N LYS A 499 9.79 -12.31 -32.62
CA LYS A 499 10.81 -11.52 -31.91
C LYS A 499 11.22 -12.25 -30.63
N THR A 500 12.52 -12.36 -30.40
CA THR A 500 13.09 -12.82 -29.14
C THR A 500 13.99 -11.73 -28.58
N GLU A 501 13.77 -11.41 -27.31
CA GLU A 501 14.62 -10.56 -26.49
C GLU A 501 15.37 -11.41 -25.47
N ILE A 502 16.68 -11.22 -25.37
CA ILE A 502 17.56 -11.86 -24.39
C ILE A 502 18.08 -10.78 -23.46
N TYR A 503 17.89 -10.97 -22.16
CA TYR A 503 18.21 -9.99 -21.12
C TYR A 503 19.48 -10.42 -20.36
N GLU A 504 20.29 -9.44 -20.01
CA GLU A 504 21.59 -9.64 -19.35
C GLU A 504 21.65 -8.86 -18.04
N TYR A 505 22.21 -9.46 -17.00
CA TYR A 505 22.25 -8.89 -15.66
C TYR A 505 23.65 -8.94 -15.06
N ASN A 506 23.95 -8.02 -14.14
CA ASN A 506 25.11 -8.13 -13.25
C ASN A 506 24.77 -8.84 -11.94
N ALA A 507 25.76 -8.96 -11.05
CA ALA A 507 25.60 -9.61 -9.73
C ALA A 507 24.65 -8.87 -8.77
N LYS A 508 24.29 -7.61 -9.07
CA LYS A 508 23.31 -6.81 -8.33
C LYS A 508 21.89 -6.96 -8.87
N ASN A 509 21.65 -7.88 -9.80
CA ASN A 509 20.39 -8.05 -10.50
C ASN A 509 19.99 -6.82 -11.35
N GLN A 510 20.95 -5.96 -11.72
CA GLN A 510 20.72 -4.82 -12.61
C GLN A 510 20.72 -5.27 -14.06
N LEU A 511 19.73 -4.84 -14.84
CA LEU A 511 19.63 -5.17 -16.26
C LEU A 511 20.69 -4.37 -17.00
N THR A 512 21.69 -5.00 -17.60
CA THR A 512 22.81 -4.34 -18.30
C THR A 512 22.61 -4.31 -19.82
N GLY A 513 21.84 -5.25 -20.38
CA GLY A 513 21.61 -5.34 -21.82
C GLY A 513 20.33 -6.07 -22.20
N ILE A 514 19.74 -5.67 -23.33
CA ILE A 514 18.72 -6.46 -24.06
C ILE A 514 19.20 -6.65 -25.50
N ARG A 515 19.26 -7.90 -25.96
CA ARG A 515 19.59 -8.27 -27.34
C ARG A 515 18.34 -8.78 -28.06
N SER A 516 18.06 -8.25 -29.24
CA SER A 516 16.94 -8.64 -30.11
C SER A 516 17.39 -8.67 -31.58
N GLY A 517 17.81 -9.86 -32.05
CA GLY A 517 18.46 -9.99 -33.35
C GLY A 517 19.78 -9.21 -33.38
N GLU A 518 19.96 -8.32 -34.36
CA GLU A 518 21.13 -7.43 -34.44
C GLU A 518 21.02 -6.19 -33.53
N ASN A 519 19.84 -5.91 -32.97
CA ASN A 519 19.64 -4.73 -32.13
C ASN A 519 20.03 -5.04 -30.69
N THR A 520 20.73 -4.09 -30.06
CA THR A 520 21.10 -4.16 -28.65
C THR A 520 20.74 -2.84 -27.97
N ILE A 521 20.16 -2.93 -26.78
CA ILE A 521 19.97 -1.81 -25.86
C ILE A 521 20.92 -2.04 -24.68
N GLN A 522 21.68 -1.02 -24.31
CA GLN A 522 22.63 -1.06 -23.19
C GLN A 522 22.13 -0.17 -22.06
N TYR A 523 22.32 -0.65 -20.82
CA TYR A 523 21.85 0.01 -19.62
C TYR A 523 23.02 0.28 -18.67
N ARG A 524 23.00 1.42 -17.99
CA ARG A 524 24.04 1.80 -17.01
C ARG A 524 23.42 2.33 -15.74
N TYR A 525 24.04 2.01 -14.61
CA TYR A 525 23.58 2.42 -13.29
C TYR A 525 24.69 3.18 -12.55
N ASP A 526 24.29 3.95 -11.55
CA ASP A 526 25.22 4.48 -10.57
C ASP A 526 25.52 3.43 -9.47
N PRO A 527 26.55 3.64 -8.63
CA PRO A 527 26.83 2.79 -7.48
C PRO A 527 25.65 2.58 -6.53
N GLN A 528 24.76 3.57 -6.37
CA GLN A 528 23.54 3.46 -5.54
C GLN A 528 22.43 2.61 -6.18
N GLY A 529 22.58 2.26 -7.45
CA GLY A 529 21.67 1.39 -8.19
C GLY A 529 20.53 2.11 -8.90
N ASN A 530 20.68 3.40 -9.19
CA ASN A 530 19.76 4.14 -10.05
C ASN A 530 20.14 3.99 -11.52
N LEU A 531 19.15 3.79 -12.41
CA LEU A 531 19.37 3.73 -13.85
C LEU A 531 19.79 5.11 -14.40
N LEU A 532 20.98 5.22 -14.97
CA LEU A 532 21.53 6.47 -15.52
C LEU A 532 21.32 6.61 -17.03
N GLU A 533 21.30 5.51 -17.77
CA GLU A 533 21.30 5.55 -19.23
C GLU A 533 20.64 4.31 -19.84
N GLU A 534 19.82 4.54 -20.86
CA GLU A 534 19.39 3.55 -21.85
C GLU A 534 19.94 3.95 -23.21
N LEU A 535 20.72 3.09 -23.85
CA LEU A 535 21.36 3.36 -25.13
C LEU A 535 20.91 2.35 -26.18
N GLY A 536 20.03 2.79 -27.08
CA GLY A 536 19.65 2.04 -28.28
C GLY A 536 20.48 2.46 -29.51
N ARG A 537 20.19 1.84 -30.66
CA ARG A 537 20.91 2.11 -31.93
C ARG A 537 20.69 3.53 -32.47
N THR A 538 19.47 4.03 -32.38
CA THR A 538 19.06 5.34 -32.93
C THR A 538 18.53 6.28 -31.86
N TRP A 539 18.59 5.91 -30.59
CA TRP A 539 18.06 6.73 -29.52
C TRP A 539 18.85 6.51 -28.23
N LYS A 540 18.79 7.52 -27.37
CA LYS A 540 19.47 7.53 -26.09
C LYS A 540 18.60 8.24 -25.07
N LYS A 541 18.46 7.63 -23.89
CA LYS A 541 17.79 8.23 -22.75
C LYS A 541 18.76 8.34 -21.58
N ARG A 542 18.84 9.52 -20.95
CA ARG A 542 19.68 9.79 -19.77
C ARG A 542 18.81 10.21 -18.61
N TYR A 543 19.23 9.82 -17.42
CA TYR A 543 18.55 10.11 -16.16
C TYR A 543 19.53 10.80 -15.20
N ALA A 544 19.02 11.76 -14.43
CA ALA A 544 19.74 12.36 -13.32
C ALA A 544 18.90 12.29 -12.04
N TYR A 545 19.60 12.15 -10.92
CA TYR A 545 18.99 12.04 -9.60
C TYR A 545 19.49 13.18 -8.71
N ASP A 546 18.63 13.67 -7.82
CA ASP A 546 19.03 14.64 -6.80
C ASP A 546 19.81 13.96 -5.66
N ALA A 547 20.37 14.76 -4.74
CA ALA A 547 21.14 14.24 -3.61
C ALA A 547 20.31 13.39 -2.64
N ALA A 548 18.96 13.49 -2.70
CA ALA A 548 18.03 12.66 -1.93
C ALA A 548 17.63 11.38 -2.68
N ASN A 549 18.34 11.03 -3.76
CA ASN A 549 18.13 9.84 -4.57
C ASN A 549 16.79 9.80 -5.33
N ARG A 550 16.25 10.97 -5.73
CA ARG A 550 14.99 11.08 -6.50
C ARG A 550 15.26 11.48 -7.93
N GLN A 551 14.56 10.87 -8.90
CA GLN A 551 14.75 11.14 -10.34
C GLN A 551 14.37 12.59 -10.66
N LYS A 552 15.37 13.41 -10.99
CA LYS A 552 15.23 14.86 -11.18
C LYS A 552 15.10 15.25 -12.64
N ASP A 553 15.91 14.68 -13.54
CA ASP A 553 15.92 15.05 -14.96
C ASP A 553 15.94 13.80 -15.85
N ILE A 554 15.29 13.90 -17.00
CA ILE A 554 15.25 12.87 -18.03
C ILE A 554 15.45 13.56 -19.38
N GLU A 555 16.43 13.08 -20.14
CA GLU A 555 16.73 13.58 -21.48
C GLU A 555 16.63 12.43 -22.47
N LEU A 556 15.79 12.57 -23.49
CA LEU A 556 15.62 11.59 -24.56
C LEU A 556 15.99 12.22 -25.89
N THR A 557 16.97 11.61 -26.57
CA THR A 557 17.35 11.96 -27.94
C THR A 557 16.99 10.79 -28.86
N ARG A 558 16.25 11.05 -29.95
CA ARG A 558 15.92 10.07 -30.99
C ARG A 558 16.40 10.56 -32.34
N MET A 559 16.93 9.66 -33.16
CA MET A 559 17.33 9.92 -34.53
C MET A 559 16.31 9.28 -35.47
N SER A 560 15.57 10.11 -36.21
CA SER A 560 14.57 9.72 -37.22
C SER A 560 14.87 10.46 -38.52
N ASP A 561 15.05 9.73 -39.63
CA ASP A 561 15.25 10.29 -40.99
C ASP A 561 16.28 11.44 -41.09
N GLY A 562 17.39 11.33 -40.35
CA GLY A 562 18.46 12.33 -40.34
C GLY A 562 18.19 13.57 -39.48
N ARG A 563 17.08 13.61 -38.73
CA ARG A 563 16.76 14.64 -37.73
C ARG A 563 16.88 14.09 -36.32
N ALA A 564 17.34 14.93 -35.40
CA ALA A 564 17.37 14.63 -33.98
C ALA A 564 16.13 15.24 -33.31
N GLU A 565 15.32 14.39 -32.68
CA GLU A 565 14.25 14.80 -31.77
C GLU A 565 14.80 14.78 -30.35
N TYR A 566 14.50 15.83 -29.58
CA TYR A 566 14.96 16.00 -28.20
C TYR A 566 13.76 16.28 -27.30
N PHE A 567 13.63 15.49 -26.25
CA PHE A 567 12.62 15.66 -25.20
C PHE A 567 13.32 15.81 -23.86
N HIS A 568 12.89 16.77 -23.05
CA HIS A 568 13.41 16.98 -21.70
C HIS A 568 12.26 17.08 -20.70
N GLN A 569 12.40 16.31 -19.62
CA GLN A 569 11.51 16.36 -18.47
C GLN A 569 12.33 16.63 -17.20
N SER A 570 11.91 17.60 -16.41
CA SER A 570 12.44 17.83 -15.06
C SER A 570 11.35 17.72 -14.00
N ASN A 571 11.69 17.16 -12.83
CA ASN A 571 10.78 16.87 -11.74
C ASN A 571 11.21 17.62 -10.47
N CYS A 572 10.25 18.26 -9.81
CA CYS A 572 10.41 18.92 -8.51
C CYS A 572 9.59 18.17 -7.45
N TYR A 573 10.14 18.06 -6.25
CA TYR A 573 9.56 17.30 -5.16
C TYR A 573 9.39 18.18 -3.93
N ASP A 574 8.28 18.01 -3.22
CA ASP A 574 7.96 18.78 -2.03
C ASP A 574 8.62 18.15 -0.78
N ALA A 575 8.30 18.73 0.38
CA ALA A 575 8.79 18.24 1.66
C ALA A 575 8.27 16.82 2.00
N GLU A 576 7.11 16.41 1.47
CA GLU A 576 6.53 15.08 1.67
C GLU A 576 7.18 14.02 0.75
N GLY A 577 8.10 14.44 -0.13
CA GLY A 577 8.75 13.57 -1.10
C GLY A 577 7.91 13.30 -2.35
N LEU A 578 6.78 13.99 -2.52
CA LEU A 578 5.89 13.84 -3.66
C LEU A 578 6.30 14.78 -4.79
N ARG A 579 6.17 14.30 -6.03
CA ARG A 579 6.45 15.07 -7.24
C ARG A 579 5.33 16.08 -7.48
N TYR A 580 5.43 17.25 -6.87
CA TYR A 580 4.40 18.30 -6.97
C TYR A 580 4.48 19.14 -8.25
N GLU A 581 5.59 19.05 -9.01
CA GLU A 581 5.72 19.77 -10.28
C GLU A 581 6.62 18.99 -11.26
N THR A 582 6.25 19.01 -12.53
CA THR A 582 7.06 18.55 -13.65
C THR A 582 7.09 19.61 -14.74
N LYS A 583 8.24 19.79 -15.37
CA LYS A 583 8.39 20.59 -16.58
C LYS A 583 8.65 19.66 -17.78
N GLU A 584 7.73 19.62 -18.73
CA GLU A 584 7.79 18.80 -19.95
C GLU A 584 7.94 19.74 -21.17
N ASP A 585 9.11 19.75 -21.83
CA ASP A 585 9.41 20.58 -23.01
C ASP A 585 9.05 22.09 -22.88
N GLY A 586 9.20 22.63 -21.67
CA GLY A 586 8.88 24.02 -21.36
C GLY A 586 7.56 24.21 -20.60
N ASN A 587 6.63 23.28 -20.72
CA ASN A 587 5.31 23.35 -20.07
C ASN A 587 5.41 22.90 -18.62
N VAL A 588 4.93 23.74 -17.70
CA VAL A 588 4.92 23.45 -16.27
C VAL A 588 3.58 22.82 -15.90
N ILE A 589 3.65 21.70 -15.19
CA ILE A 589 2.51 20.93 -14.73
C ILE A 589 2.68 20.73 -13.23
N ARG A 590 1.71 21.19 -12.44
CA ARG A 590 1.69 21.03 -10.98
C ARG A 590 0.70 19.95 -10.58
N PHE A 591 1.05 19.20 -9.56
CA PHE A 591 0.27 18.08 -9.05
C PHE A 591 -0.10 18.34 -7.59
N LEU A 592 -1.38 18.13 -7.27
CA LEU A 592 -1.86 18.10 -5.90
C LEU A 592 -2.26 16.67 -5.53
N PHE A 593 -1.77 16.21 -4.38
CA PHE A 593 -2.06 14.87 -3.87
C PHE A 593 -2.94 14.92 -2.62
N ASP A 594 -3.98 14.07 -2.58
CA ASP A 594 -4.71 13.69 -1.37
C ASP A 594 -4.22 12.31 -0.93
N ARG A 595 -3.63 12.22 0.27
CA ARG A 595 -3.14 10.95 0.86
C ARG A 595 -2.28 10.10 -0.10
N GLY A 596 -1.45 10.76 -0.91
CA GLY A 596 -0.54 10.11 -1.87
C GLY A 596 -1.14 9.79 -3.23
N GLU A 597 -2.44 10.03 -3.43
CA GLU A 597 -3.15 9.85 -4.70
C GLU A 597 -3.35 11.19 -5.42
N LEU A 598 -3.26 11.20 -6.75
CA LEU A 598 -3.43 12.41 -7.54
C LEU A 598 -4.87 12.93 -7.46
N ALA A 599 -5.03 14.15 -6.96
CA ALA A 599 -6.31 14.84 -6.83
C ALA A 599 -6.50 15.91 -7.92
N GLU A 600 -5.45 16.68 -8.23
CA GLU A 600 -5.50 17.72 -9.28
C GLU A 600 -4.21 17.81 -10.10
N GLU A 601 -4.36 18.18 -11.37
CA GLU A 601 -3.29 18.70 -12.23
C GLU A 601 -3.58 20.15 -12.62
N ILE A 602 -2.58 21.01 -12.49
CA ILE A 602 -2.68 22.42 -12.89
C ILE A 602 -1.60 22.70 -13.95
N ARG A 603 -2.05 23.17 -15.10
CA ARG A 603 -1.28 23.57 -16.27
C ARG A 603 -1.49 25.06 -16.52
N GLU A 604 -0.79 25.61 -17.51
CA GLU A 604 -0.94 27.02 -17.89
C GLU A 604 -2.37 27.35 -18.36
N ASP A 605 -3.00 26.43 -19.09
CA ASP A 605 -4.31 26.61 -19.74
C ASP A 605 -5.41 25.70 -19.16
N ALA A 606 -5.08 24.84 -18.19
CA ALA A 606 -5.99 23.83 -17.69
C ALA A 606 -5.83 23.47 -16.22
N GLN A 607 -6.96 23.28 -15.54
CA GLN A 607 -7.06 22.57 -14.28
C GLN A 607 -7.85 21.29 -14.51
N ILE A 608 -7.25 20.17 -14.14
CA ILE A 608 -7.84 18.84 -14.24
C ILE A 608 -8.07 18.35 -12.81
N ARG A 609 -9.31 18.01 -12.50
CA ARG A 609 -9.70 17.48 -11.19
C ARG A 609 -10.06 16.01 -11.32
N TYR A 610 -9.56 15.19 -10.41
CA TYR A 610 -9.86 13.76 -10.34
C TYR A 610 -10.77 13.48 -9.14
N ALA A 611 -12.02 13.11 -9.41
CA ALA A 611 -12.91 12.62 -8.36
C ALA A 611 -12.61 11.15 -8.08
N ARG A 612 -12.53 10.78 -6.80
CA ARG A 612 -12.11 9.46 -6.35
C ARG A 612 -13.07 8.87 -5.34
N GLY A 613 -13.29 7.56 -5.43
CA GLY A 613 -13.73 6.73 -4.31
C GLY A 613 -12.60 5.76 -3.96
N TYR A 614 -12.82 4.45 -4.10
CA TYR A 614 -11.71 3.48 -4.04
C TYR A 614 -10.79 3.56 -5.26
N ASP A 615 -11.34 3.95 -6.40
CA ASP A 615 -10.69 4.15 -7.68
C ASP A 615 -11.00 5.56 -8.22
N PRO A 616 -10.24 6.06 -9.21
CA PRO A 616 -10.66 7.20 -10.01
C PRO A 616 -12.06 6.97 -10.58
N LEU A 617 -12.96 7.92 -10.34
CA LEU A 617 -14.37 7.85 -10.77
C LEU A 617 -14.61 8.69 -12.02
N SER A 618 -14.14 9.93 -11.98
CA SER A 618 -14.24 10.85 -13.10
C SER A 618 -13.09 11.84 -13.10
N LEU A 619 -12.80 12.40 -14.28
CA LEU A 619 -11.98 13.59 -14.43
C LEU A 619 -12.81 14.73 -15.03
N THR A 620 -12.46 15.95 -14.66
CA THR A 620 -13.10 17.18 -15.15
C THR A 620 -12.03 18.17 -15.58
N TRP A 621 -12.16 18.73 -16.79
CA TRP A 621 -11.21 19.70 -17.37
C TRP A 621 -11.79 21.11 -17.32
N ASN A 622 -11.16 22.06 -16.61
CA ASN A 622 -11.63 23.45 -16.48
C ASN A 622 -13.11 23.60 -16.10
N GLY A 623 -13.67 22.66 -15.33
CA GLY A 623 -15.10 22.64 -15.01
C GLY A 623 -16.03 22.29 -16.19
N ALA A 624 -15.51 21.76 -17.29
CA ALA A 624 -16.27 21.27 -18.45
C ALA A 624 -16.96 19.92 -18.16
N GLU A 625 -17.39 19.21 -19.20
CA GLU A 625 -18.06 17.92 -19.03
C GLU A 625 -17.14 16.83 -18.43
N LYS A 626 -17.73 15.99 -17.59
CA LYS A 626 -17.06 14.88 -16.88
C LYS A 626 -16.74 13.74 -17.84
N SER A 627 -15.54 13.19 -17.73
CA SER A 627 -15.20 11.89 -18.29
C SER A 627 -15.12 10.84 -17.18
N TYR A 628 -15.85 9.74 -17.31
CA TYR A 628 -15.95 8.67 -16.33
C TYR A 628 -14.94 7.55 -16.63
N PHE A 629 -14.21 7.12 -15.60
CA PHE A 629 -13.26 6.02 -15.70
C PHE A 629 -14.01 4.70 -15.66
N VAL A 630 -13.76 3.84 -16.65
CA VAL A 630 -14.09 2.41 -16.57
C VAL A 630 -12.78 1.64 -16.49
N SER A 631 -12.60 0.98 -15.35
CA SER A 631 -11.36 0.28 -15.01
C SER A 631 -11.58 -1.22 -14.87
N ASP A 632 -10.48 -1.97 -14.95
CA ASP A 632 -10.46 -3.36 -14.54
C ASP A 632 -10.39 -3.53 -13.01
N GLU A 633 -10.31 -4.78 -12.55
CA GLU A 633 -10.27 -5.13 -11.13
C GLU A 633 -9.04 -4.62 -10.36
N MET A 634 -7.97 -4.26 -11.07
CA MET A 634 -6.76 -3.67 -10.48
C MET A 634 -6.79 -2.13 -10.53
N GLY A 635 -7.86 -1.54 -11.06
CA GLY A 635 -7.99 -0.10 -11.25
C GLY A 635 -7.30 0.43 -12.50
N SER A 636 -6.89 -0.42 -13.44
CA SER A 636 -6.33 0.02 -14.72
C SER A 636 -7.40 0.63 -15.60
N THR A 637 -7.21 1.88 -16.03
CA THR A 637 -8.16 2.59 -16.90
C THR A 637 -8.24 1.91 -18.26
N LEU A 638 -9.39 1.32 -18.61
CA LEU A 638 -9.62 0.74 -19.95
C LEU A 638 -10.34 1.73 -20.87
N PHE A 639 -11.30 2.47 -20.33
CA PHE A 639 -12.06 3.47 -21.08
C PHE A 639 -12.25 4.76 -20.29
N LEU A 640 -12.34 5.87 -21.03
CA LEU A 640 -12.97 7.10 -20.56
C LEU A 640 -14.24 7.32 -21.36
N LEU A 641 -15.37 7.48 -20.68
CA LEU A 641 -16.66 7.75 -21.31
C LEU A 641 -17.17 9.12 -20.95
N ASP A 642 -17.86 9.80 -21.85
CA ASP A 642 -18.59 11.01 -21.50
C ASP A 642 -19.94 10.70 -20.80
N LYS A 643 -20.73 11.75 -20.56
CA LYS A 643 -22.06 11.64 -19.95
C LYS A 643 -23.08 10.87 -20.79
N ASP A 644 -22.87 10.81 -22.11
CA ASP A 644 -23.74 10.15 -23.08
C ASP A 644 -23.30 8.69 -23.33
N HIS A 645 -22.27 8.23 -22.62
CA HIS A 645 -21.65 6.90 -22.67
C HIS A 645 -20.90 6.62 -23.96
N GLU A 646 -20.46 7.67 -24.66
CA GLU A 646 -19.56 7.53 -25.79
C GLU A 646 -18.12 7.41 -25.30
N ILE A 647 -17.37 6.50 -25.93
CA ILE A 647 -15.98 6.24 -25.58
C ILE A 647 -15.11 7.38 -26.12
N GLN A 648 -14.58 8.17 -25.20
CA GLN A 648 -13.68 9.30 -25.48
C GLN A 648 -12.20 8.88 -25.51
N LYS A 649 -11.86 7.80 -24.80
CA LYS A 649 -10.51 7.23 -24.77
C LYS A 649 -10.52 5.74 -24.51
N THR A 650 -9.58 5.01 -25.13
CA THR A 650 -9.35 3.58 -24.85
C THR A 650 -7.89 3.28 -24.56
N TYR A 651 -7.66 2.29 -23.71
CA TYR A 651 -6.34 1.72 -23.46
C TYR A 651 -6.38 0.20 -23.50
N ARG A 652 -5.29 -0.40 -24.00
CA ARG A 652 -5.02 -1.84 -23.89
C ARG A 652 -3.61 -2.02 -23.37
N TYR A 653 -3.44 -2.88 -22.37
CA TYR A 653 -2.16 -3.15 -21.73
C TYR A 653 -1.69 -4.59 -21.96
N ASP A 654 -0.38 -4.79 -22.05
CA ASP A 654 0.22 -6.11 -21.80
C ASP A 654 0.16 -6.45 -20.30
N ALA A 655 0.56 -7.67 -19.95
CA ALA A 655 0.53 -8.12 -18.56
C ALA A 655 1.41 -7.28 -17.62
N PHE A 656 2.42 -6.57 -18.13
CA PHE A 656 3.32 -5.72 -17.34
C PHE A 656 2.95 -4.23 -17.43
N GLY A 657 1.81 -3.88 -18.02
CA GLY A 657 1.33 -2.49 -18.09
C GLY A 657 1.88 -1.67 -19.24
N ASN A 658 2.51 -2.28 -20.26
CA ASN A 658 2.84 -1.59 -21.51
C ASN A 658 1.56 -1.29 -22.28
N ILE A 659 1.39 -0.04 -22.72
CA ILE A 659 0.27 0.34 -23.58
C ILE A 659 0.49 -0.28 -24.97
N LEU A 660 -0.32 -1.27 -25.31
CA LEU A 660 -0.36 -1.94 -26.61
C LEU A 660 -1.18 -1.16 -27.63
N ASN A 661 -2.24 -0.51 -27.17
CA ASN A 661 -3.10 0.33 -27.97
C ASN A 661 -3.66 1.48 -27.13
N GLU A 662 -3.73 2.66 -27.72
CA GLU A 662 -4.36 3.85 -27.17
C GLU A 662 -5.09 4.56 -28.32
N SER A 663 -6.32 5.00 -28.07
CA SER A 663 -7.08 5.80 -29.03
C SER A 663 -7.93 6.85 -28.32
N GLY A 664 -8.32 7.89 -29.06
CA GLY A 664 -9.04 9.04 -28.50
C GLY A 664 -8.12 10.21 -28.15
N ASN A 665 -8.69 11.41 -28.09
CA ASN A 665 -7.93 12.66 -27.91
C ASN A 665 -8.04 13.23 -26.49
N THR A 666 -8.86 12.64 -25.63
CA THR A 666 -9.00 13.10 -24.25
C THR A 666 -7.68 12.92 -23.52
N PHE A 667 -7.25 13.95 -22.79
CA PHE A 667 -6.06 13.85 -21.97
C PHE A 667 -6.35 13.00 -20.73
N ASN A 668 -5.40 12.14 -20.34
CA ASN A 668 -5.48 11.37 -19.11
C ASN A 668 -4.09 10.91 -18.68
N ARG A 669 -3.79 11.06 -17.39
CA ARG A 669 -2.53 10.64 -16.78
C ARG A 669 -2.65 9.34 -15.98
N LEU A 670 -3.85 8.98 -15.52
CA LEU A 670 -4.10 7.81 -14.68
C LEU A 670 -4.44 6.60 -15.56
N THR A 671 -3.49 5.69 -15.73
CA THR A 671 -3.59 4.58 -16.71
C THR A 671 -3.52 3.22 -16.01
N TYR A 672 -2.45 2.43 -16.20
CA TYR A 672 -2.30 1.11 -15.60
C TYR A 672 -2.35 1.16 -14.07
N THR A 673 -3.20 0.34 -13.45
CA THR A 673 -3.44 0.29 -11.99
C THR A 673 -3.80 1.65 -11.36
N GLY A 674 -4.34 2.58 -12.15
CA GLY A 674 -4.72 3.92 -11.74
C GLY A 674 -3.53 4.85 -11.45
N GLN A 675 -2.32 4.50 -11.91
CA GLN A 675 -1.09 5.22 -11.61
C GLN A 675 -0.73 6.23 -12.71
N MET A 676 0.06 7.24 -12.33
CA MET A 676 0.50 8.31 -13.22
C MET A 676 1.50 7.81 -14.26
N TYR A 677 1.19 7.95 -15.54
CA TYR A 677 2.09 7.59 -16.65
C TYR A 677 2.72 8.82 -17.30
N ASP A 678 4.05 8.82 -17.39
CA ASP A 678 4.82 9.82 -18.11
C ASP A 678 4.99 9.36 -19.56
N GLY A 679 4.01 9.68 -20.41
CA GLY A 679 3.89 9.13 -21.77
C GLY A 679 5.13 9.28 -22.65
N ALA A 680 5.76 10.46 -22.68
CA ALA A 680 6.97 10.70 -23.47
C ALA A 680 8.18 9.88 -22.98
N MET A 681 8.23 9.58 -21.67
CA MET A 681 9.36 8.90 -21.03
C MET A 681 9.17 7.39 -20.87
N GLY A 682 7.93 6.90 -20.97
CA GLY A 682 7.58 5.49 -20.93
C GLY A 682 7.73 4.87 -19.55
N GLN A 683 7.29 5.57 -18.50
CA GLN A 683 7.45 5.15 -17.10
C GLN A 683 6.24 5.54 -16.25
N TYR A 684 5.99 4.78 -15.19
CA TYR A 684 5.00 5.09 -14.17
C TYR A 684 5.65 5.73 -12.96
N TYR A 685 5.06 6.83 -12.47
CA TYR A 685 5.44 7.44 -11.21
C TYR A 685 4.66 6.81 -10.06
N LEU A 686 5.35 6.05 -9.22
CA LEU A 686 4.77 5.35 -8.08
C LEU A 686 5.12 6.05 -6.77
N ARG A 687 5.37 7.36 -6.75
CA ARG A 687 5.84 8.13 -5.58
C ARG A 687 7.26 7.81 -5.14
N ALA A 688 7.50 6.65 -4.54
CA ALA A 688 8.83 6.35 -4.00
C ALA A 688 9.87 6.07 -5.10
N ARG A 689 9.44 5.46 -6.20
CA ARG A 689 10.27 5.08 -7.35
C ARG A 689 9.49 5.14 -8.66
N PHE A 690 10.23 4.96 -9.76
CA PHE A 690 9.65 4.82 -11.09
C PHE A 690 9.68 3.36 -11.56
N TYR A 691 8.59 2.96 -12.22
CA TYR A 691 8.44 1.65 -12.84
C TYR A 691 8.48 1.78 -14.36
N ASN A 692 9.29 0.95 -15.03
CA ASN A 692 9.35 0.90 -16.48
C ASN A 692 8.67 -0.39 -16.98
N PRO A 693 7.48 -0.29 -17.60
CA PRO A 693 6.72 -1.46 -18.04
C PRO A 693 7.42 -2.21 -19.18
N SER A 694 8.21 -1.53 -20.02
CA SER A 694 8.82 -2.14 -21.21
C SER A 694 9.85 -3.22 -20.85
N ILE A 695 10.52 -3.03 -19.72
CA ILE A 695 11.47 -3.99 -19.14
C ILE A 695 10.87 -4.76 -17.96
N GLY A 696 9.66 -4.39 -17.51
CA GLY A 696 8.93 -5.07 -16.43
C GLY A 696 9.62 -4.96 -15.06
N ARG A 697 10.25 -3.82 -14.75
CA ARG A 697 10.95 -3.62 -13.47
C ARG A 697 11.07 -2.17 -13.02
N PHE A 698 11.41 -2.01 -11.74
CA PHE A 698 11.78 -0.70 -11.17
C PHE A 698 13.10 -0.19 -11.74
N MET A 699 13.25 1.14 -11.73
CA MET A 699 14.43 1.84 -12.24
C MET A 699 15.47 2.16 -11.16
N GLN A 700 15.14 1.89 -9.91
CA GLN A 700 15.97 2.12 -8.73
C GLN A 700 15.84 0.93 -7.78
N GLU A 701 16.91 0.62 -7.03
CA GLU A 701 16.86 -0.41 -5.99
C GLU A 701 15.78 -0.12 -4.96
N ASP A 702 15.14 -1.18 -4.47
CA ASP A 702 14.25 -1.09 -3.34
C ASP A 702 15.02 -0.82 -2.05
N ILE A 703 14.57 0.20 -1.35
CA ILE A 703 15.03 0.50 0.02
C ILE A 703 14.25 -0.33 1.05
N TYR A 704 13.04 -0.80 0.71
CA TYR A 704 12.33 -1.82 1.45
C TYR A 704 12.91 -3.21 1.12
N ARG A 705 13.32 -3.94 2.15
CA ARG A 705 14.00 -5.25 2.02
C ARG A 705 13.07 -6.43 2.36
N GLY A 706 11.76 -6.20 2.40
CA GLY A 706 10.78 -7.24 2.75
C GLY A 706 10.29 -8.08 1.56
N ASP A 707 10.43 -7.60 0.32
CA ASP A 707 9.84 -8.23 -0.87
C ASP A 707 10.77 -9.23 -1.58
N GLY A 708 11.88 -9.60 -0.93
CA GLY A 708 12.87 -10.55 -1.44
C GLY A 708 14.23 -9.92 -1.69
N LEU A 709 15.15 -10.73 -2.24
CA LEU A 709 16.54 -10.33 -2.46
C LEU A 709 16.78 -9.66 -3.83
N ASN A 710 15.80 -9.73 -4.74
CA ASN A 710 15.82 -8.99 -6.00
C ASN A 710 15.14 -7.63 -5.85
N LEU A 711 15.94 -6.58 -5.74
CA LEU A 711 15.49 -5.22 -5.40
C LEU A 711 14.90 -4.44 -6.59
N TYR A 712 14.86 -5.05 -7.78
CA TYR A 712 14.33 -4.43 -9.00
C TYR A 712 13.04 -5.07 -9.48
N ALA A 713 12.69 -6.25 -8.97
CA ALA A 713 11.52 -7.00 -9.42
C ALA A 713 10.22 -6.18 -9.19
N TYR A 714 9.39 -6.09 -10.22
CA TYR A 714 8.04 -5.55 -10.07
C TYR A 714 7.08 -6.70 -9.79
N CYS A 715 6.32 -6.58 -8.69
CA CYS A 715 5.23 -7.50 -8.37
C CYS A 715 5.62 -8.98 -8.35
N ALA A 716 6.86 -9.29 -7.93
CA ALA A 716 7.45 -10.64 -7.96
C ALA A 716 7.34 -11.34 -9.33
N ASN A 717 7.29 -10.58 -10.44
CA ASN A 717 7.01 -11.05 -11.80
C ASN A 717 5.62 -11.67 -12.00
N ASN A 718 4.64 -11.35 -11.14
CA ASN A 718 3.23 -11.69 -11.30
C ASN A 718 2.35 -10.41 -11.28
N PRO A 719 2.49 -9.56 -12.31
CA PRO A 719 1.75 -8.30 -12.40
C PRO A 719 0.26 -8.48 -12.75
N VAL A 720 -0.19 -9.72 -13.03
CA VAL A 720 -1.60 -10.04 -13.29
C VAL A 720 -2.39 -10.12 -11.97
N MET A 721 -1.74 -10.56 -10.89
CA MET A 721 -2.34 -10.66 -9.57
C MET A 721 -2.01 -9.48 -8.66
N TYR A 722 -0.79 -8.95 -8.80
CA TYR A 722 -0.26 -7.94 -7.89
C TYR A 722 0.04 -6.63 -8.60
N PHE A 723 -0.09 -5.54 -7.85
CA PHE A 723 0.41 -4.23 -8.22
C PHE A 723 1.14 -3.60 -7.03
N ASP A 724 2.05 -2.68 -7.32
CA ASP A 724 2.64 -1.82 -6.30
C ASP A 724 2.17 -0.38 -6.58
N PRO A 725 1.23 0.14 -5.78
CA PRO A 725 0.80 1.51 -5.96
C PRO A 725 1.94 2.47 -5.65
N SER A 726 2.74 2.26 -4.59
CA SER A 726 3.61 3.30 -4.00
C SER A 726 5.12 3.11 -4.23
N GLY A 727 5.51 2.07 -4.96
CA GLY A 727 6.92 1.75 -5.20
C GLY A 727 7.72 1.42 -3.94
N PHE A 728 7.04 1.24 -2.79
CA PHE A 728 7.64 1.12 -1.45
C PHE A 728 6.83 0.23 -0.48
N VAL A 729 5.72 -0.35 -0.94
CA VAL A 729 4.88 -1.23 -0.12
C VAL A 729 4.94 -2.63 -0.72
N SER A 730 4.80 -3.63 0.14
CA SER A 730 4.73 -5.04 -0.28
C SER A 730 3.66 -5.28 -1.34
N LEU A 731 3.81 -6.38 -2.08
CA LEU A 731 2.85 -6.88 -3.08
C LEU A 731 1.39 -6.60 -2.64
N CYS A 732 0.71 -5.70 -3.35
CA CYS A 732 -0.70 -5.48 -3.14
C CYS A 732 -1.43 -6.48 -4.04
N PRO A 733 -2.13 -7.51 -3.50
CA PRO A 733 -3.07 -8.26 -4.32
C PRO A 733 -4.12 -7.29 -4.88
N MET A 734 -4.84 -7.69 -5.94
CA MET A 734 -6.09 -7.05 -6.38
C MET A 734 -6.78 -6.31 -5.23
N LYS A 735 -7.14 -5.03 -5.42
CA LYS A 735 -7.65 -4.14 -4.36
C LYS A 735 -8.64 -4.89 -3.45
N TYR A 736 -8.14 -5.34 -2.29
CA TYR A 736 -8.91 -6.16 -1.37
C TYR A 736 -10.03 -5.35 -0.71
N GLN A 737 -11.04 -6.12 -0.28
CA GLN A 737 -12.39 -5.74 0.10
C GLN A 737 -12.45 -4.64 1.17
N PRO A 738 -13.28 -3.61 0.97
CA PRO A 738 -13.52 -2.59 1.99
C PRO A 738 -14.21 -3.18 3.23
N GLY A 739 -13.53 -3.08 4.38
CA GLY A 739 -14.07 -3.55 5.65
C GLY A 739 -12.99 -3.96 6.65
N THR A 740 -11.79 -4.32 6.18
CA THR A 740 -10.65 -4.53 7.06
C THR A 740 -10.05 -3.20 7.49
N SER A 741 -10.06 -2.94 8.79
CA SER A 741 -9.29 -1.81 9.34
C SER A 741 -7.80 -1.94 8.95
N PRO A 742 -7.02 -0.85 8.93
CA PRO A 742 -5.56 -0.92 8.76
C PRO A 742 -4.88 -1.87 9.77
N ASP A 743 -5.52 -2.16 10.91
CA ASP A 743 -5.06 -3.12 11.90
C ASP A 743 -5.40 -4.60 11.54
N GLU A 744 -6.39 -4.84 10.68
CA GLU A 744 -6.74 -6.17 10.13
C GLU A 744 -5.92 -6.52 8.88
N LEU A 745 -5.28 -5.55 8.22
CA LEU A 745 -4.20 -5.80 7.24
C LEU A 745 -3.01 -6.56 7.86
N ARG A 746 -2.92 -6.64 9.19
CA ARG A 746 -1.96 -7.50 9.89
C ARG A 746 -2.46 -8.94 10.08
N LYS A 747 -3.71 -9.29 9.71
CA LYS A 747 -4.35 -10.55 10.10
C LYS A 747 -5.23 -11.26 9.05
N ILE A 748 -5.36 -10.78 7.81
CA ILE A 748 -6.05 -11.52 6.73
C ILE A 748 -5.15 -11.57 5.50
N ASP A 749 -4.41 -12.68 5.32
CA ASP A 749 -4.67 -13.67 4.28
C ASP A 749 -3.64 -14.81 4.34
N ALA A 750 -4.12 -16.05 4.33
CA ALA A 750 -3.27 -17.25 4.24
C ALA A 750 -2.51 -17.34 2.90
N ASP A 751 -2.85 -16.49 1.93
CA ASP A 751 -2.13 -16.36 0.64
C ASP A 751 -0.74 -15.75 0.81
N ILE A 752 -0.44 -15.21 2.01
CA ILE A 752 0.80 -14.54 2.35
C ILE A 752 1.66 -15.43 3.26
N ILE A 753 1.43 -16.73 3.47
CA ILE A 753 2.36 -17.49 4.36
C ILE A 753 3.76 -17.70 3.72
N LEU A 754 3.89 -17.69 2.38
CA LEU A 754 5.21 -17.64 1.72
C LEU A 754 5.93 -16.28 1.91
N VAL A 755 5.19 -15.19 2.02
CA VAL A 755 5.73 -13.85 2.34
C VAL A 755 5.89 -13.67 3.86
N SER A 756 5.05 -14.32 4.67
CA SER A 756 5.07 -14.29 6.13
C SER A 756 6.23 -15.10 6.69
N CYS A 757 6.64 -16.19 6.02
CA CYS A 757 7.88 -16.90 6.36
C CYS A 757 9.13 -16.05 6.06
N LYS A 758 9.08 -15.14 5.08
CA LYS A 758 10.11 -14.10 4.89
C LYS A 758 10.02 -12.98 5.94
N LEU A 759 8.83 -12.70 6.49
CA LEU A 759 8.61 -11.68 7.53
C LEU A 759 8.91 -12.16 8.96
N SER A 760 8.93 -13.48 9.22
CA SER A 760 9.31 -14.03 10.54
C SER A 760 10.79 -13.86 10.85
N ILE A 761 11.56 -13.30 9.92
CA ILE A 761 12.98 -12.93 10.05
C ILE A 761 13.19 -11.68 10.97
N LYS A 762 12.11 -11.05 11.47
CA LYS A 762 12.16 -9.81 12.28
C LYS A 762 11.59 -9.90 13.70
N LYS A 763 11.38 -11.08 14.27
CA LYS A 763 11.02 -11.19 15.70
C LYS A 763 12.12 -11.82 16.52
#